data_AF-A0A6B1FKR5-F1
#
_entry.id   AF-A0A6B1FKR5-F1
#
_cell.length_a   1.000
_cell.length_b   1.000
_cell.length_c   1.000
_cell.angle_alpha   90.00
_cell.angle_beta   90.00
_cell.angle_gamma   90.00
#
_symmetry.space_group_name_H-M   'P 1'
#
loop_
_entity.id
_entity.type
_entity.pdbx_description
1 polymer ?
#
loop_
_entity_poly.entity_id
_entity_poly.type
_entity_poly.pdbx_seq_one_letter_code
_entity_poly.pdbx_strand_id
1 'polypeptide(L)'
;MTNPANPLPAGVLADGEDGFDGLEGASSMTTITVSDRTYVLVASYLDDAIQVIDVTDPSAPVAVTVIYDVQDAPAVDLGVMDSAVDPLTIPDRFDISDIEARVVSAVTDAVLRYNVGGEDSFEAMEMQVRHAPSTFVFSADAGSVVAHNVDSSLEGTFRTTLSQADRPLDVILNDISVNGGTWVNHMFPHPDTSITQQKRSWLYEHDGYIFGSGYYLHDTRVQELVEGAVDRYKSDGAAAFDGAVLADGPSIFVHVDNTSDTLLHNAVQSYEQIIGELEVYGHAWISYISQNPGANTQQTTRMWLEMHDEHIFGSGYYLPDSRIQSQVEGARLLYQSNSEAAFEIITPEVPAHTDALYPFILNFNDSRTVAHGAFPAKLDKIPVTSLHQADRPWPQIQEEMLADGDAWASYVFINPDTNTFQLKRSYLQLHDGYTFASGYYLPDARVQAVVDLAVASYRSIGEDAFEAINQGTGSHDDSHYATVLTQTGTVVASGAPPGFVEDVDGLPVSGDRDSLAVYEDLAEDGSAWFELPVTNPATGTEQIKRSWLYLYDDLLFTSGYYIPESEAQSVVDRTVFLYVNEGEAAFDMITPEVSASTDALYPFVMDFATSETVAHGAYPHLVEKVPATSLHQGAKTWPQIQEELLANGGTWTSYVFANPDTDTTQDKRTWLYLHDGYVFAAGYYIRDSQVQAIVHNAILTYQADPDNAFAAIDALSEGDPTDTYPFVLNAETYVIEAHGANPARNGDIGVALTEADRTAEDILADLEANRGTWSHYTFVNPLTGEEEQKRTWLSLHDGYIFGSGYYNFNVTR
;
A
#
# COMPACT_ATOMS: atom_id res chain seq x y z
N MET A 1 -1.82 51.92 -2.12
CA MET A 1 -2.03 50.80 -1.17
C MET A 1 -3.32 51.03 -0.39
N THR A 2 -4.31 50.16 -0.54
CA THR A 2 -5.58 50.21 0.21
C THR A 2 -5.57 49.37 1.48
N ASN A 3 -4.69 48.35 1.58
CA ASN A 3 -4.39 47.61 2.80
C ASN A 3 -2.87 47.33 2.94
N PRO A 4 -2.15 47.98 3.86
CA PRO A 4 -0.72 47.74 4.07
C PRO A 4 -0.39 46.41 4.78
N ALA A 5 -1.37 45.70 5.33
CA ALA A 5 -1.19 44.37 5.91
C ALA A 5 -1.32 43.22 4.88
N ASN A 6 -1.79 43.53 3.67
CA ASN A 6 -1.90 42.58 2.55
C ASN A 6 -1.76 43.33 1.21
N PRO A 7 -0.52 43.60 0.73
CA PRO A 7 -0.31 44.35 -0.50
C PRO A 7 -0.64 43.49 -1.73
N LEU A 8 -1.59 43.93 -2.56
CA LEU A 8 -1.84 43.34 -3.87
C LEU A 8 -0.81 43.83 -4.89
N PRO A 9 -0.16 42.95 -5.67
CA PRO A 9 0.71 43.36 -6.77
C PRO A 9 -0.12 44.07 -7.84
N ALA A 10 0.33 45.24 -8.27
CA ALA A 10 -0.34 46.02 -9.33
C ALA A 10 0.11 45.63 -10.74
N GLY A 11 1.21 44.87 -10.86
CA GLY A 11 1.80 44.39 -12.11
C GLY A 11 3.22 43.85 -11.89
N VAL A 12 3.76 43.17 -12.89
CA VAL A 12 5.15 42.69 -12.95
C VAL A 12 5.83 43.38 -14.13
N LEU A 13 7.10 43.76 -13.95
CA LEU A 13 7.94 44.36 -14.99
C LEU A 13 9.07 43.37 -15.26
N ALA A 14 9.09 42.79 -16.46
CA ALA A 14 10.11 41.84 -16.88
C ALA A 14 11.22 42.56 -17.66
N ASP A 15 12.45 42.07 -17.53
CA ASP A 15 13.56 42.56 -18.32
C ASP A 15 13.39 42.20 -19.81
N GLY A 16 13.72 43.14 -20.70
CA GLY A 16 13.61 42.99 -22.15
C GLY A 16 12.18 43.11 -22.72
N GLU A 17 11.18 43.40 -21.87
CA GLU A 17 9.79 43.59 -22.27
C GLU A 17 9.34 45.06 -22.09
N ASP A 18 8.42 45.54 -22.94
CA ASP A 18 7.76 46.86 -22.81
C ASP A 18 8.68 48.07 -22.55
N GLY A 19 9.95 48.00 -22.97
CA GLY A 19 10.98 49.04 -22.82
C GLY A 19 11.72 49.02 -21.49
N PHE A 20 11.56 47.95 -20.69
CA PHE A 20 12.29 47.69 -19.46
C PHE A 20 13.56 46.88 -19.76
N ASP A 21 14.55 47.50 -20.40
CA ASP A 21 15.77 46.84 -20.89
C ASP A 21 16.95 46.88 -19.87
N GLY A 22 16.65 47.06 -18.58
CA GLY A 22 17.64 47.34 -17.55
C GLY A 22 17.26 46.79 -16.18
N LEU A 23 16.51 45.68 -16.13
CA LEU A 23 15.99 45.05 -14.92
C LEU A 23 16.64 43.69 -14.61
N GLU A 24 17.52 43.18 -15.46
CA GLU A 24 18.24 41.93 -15.22
C GLU A 24 19.17 42.08 -14.01
N GLY A 25 18.93 41.27 -12.98
CA GLY A 25 19.66 41.37 -11.72
C GLY A 25 19.33 42.63 -10.91
N ALA A 26 18.08 43.11 -10.94
CA ALA A 26 17.61 44.19 -10.07
C ALA A 26 17.99 43.92 -8.59
N SER A 27 18.80 44.79 -8.00
CA SER A 27 19.39 44.59 -6.65
C SER A 27 19.03 45.67 -5.65
N SER A 28 18.63 46.85 -6.13
CA SER A 28 18.24 47.97 -5.28
C SER A 28 17.28 48.88 -6.00
N MET A 29 16.36 49.48 -5.27
CA MET A 29 15.43 50.47 -5.81
C MET A 29 15.30 51.68 -4.91
N THR A 30 15.03 52.84 -5.50
CA THR A 30 14.68 54.06 -4.77
C THR A 30 13.57 54.81 -5.49
N THR A 31 12.77 55.57 -4.73
CA THR A 31 11.71 56.40 -5.29
C THR A 31 12.08 57.87 -5.19
N ILE A 32 11.83 58.62 -6.27
CA ILE A 32 11.95 60.08 -6.29
C ILE A 32 10.67 60.71 -6.83
N THR A 33 10.28 61.84 -6.26
CA THR A 33 9.14 62.62 -6.77
C THR A 33 9.66 63.95 -7.33
N VAL A 34 9.38 64.22 -8.61
CA VAL A 34 9.77 65.44 -9.30
C VAL A 34 8.55 66.02 -10.01
N SER A 35 8.14 67.24 -9.64
CA SER A 35 7.01 67.96 -10.27
C SER A 35 5.72 67.13 -10.39
N ASP A 36 5.27 66.55 -9.27
CA ASP A 36 4.07 65.70 -9.15
C ASP A 36 4.09 64.36 -9.92
N ARG A 37 5.26 63.95 -10.44
CA ARG A 37 5.48 62.60 -10.99
C ARG A 37 6.36 61.79 -10.05
N THR A 38 6.01 60.52 -9.84
CA THR A 38 6.77 59.59 -8.99
C THR A 38 7.53 58.63 -9.89
N TYR A 39 8.85 58.57 -9.71
CA TYR A 39 9.72 57.66 -10.43
C TYR A 39 10.33 56.64 -9.49
N VAL A 40 10.46 55.41 -9.98
CA VAL A 40 11.29 54.37 -9.39
C VAL A 40 12.59 54.30 -10.19
N LEU A 41 13.72 54.27 -9.50
CA LEU A 41 15.03 54.00 -10.09
C LEU A 41 15.48 52.64 -9.56
N VAL A 42 15.67 51.69 -10.46
CA VAL A 42 16.12 50.33 -10.14
C VAL A 42 17.57 50.18 -10.61
N ALA A 43 18.47 49.83 -9.70
CA ALA A 43 19.84 49.49 -10.02
C ALA A 43 19.96 47.98 -10.24
N SER A 44 20.49 47.60 -11.39
CA SER A 44 20.54 46.24 -11.90
C SER A 44 21.98 45.89 -12.20
N TYR A 45 22.50 44.81 -11.61
CA TYR A 45 23.92 44.48 -11.71
C TYR A 45 24.26 43.55 -12.87
N LEU A 46 23.28 42.91 -13.52
CA LEU A 46 23.54 42.10 -14.72
C LEU A 46 23.50 42.96 -15.98
N ASP A 47 22.60 43.95 -16.02
CA ASP A 47 22.56 44.94 -17.10
C ASP A 47 23.55 46.10 -16.95
N ASP A 48 24.29 46.16 -15.84
CA ASP A 48 25.14 47.31 -15.48
C ASP A 48 24.38 48.65 -15.64
N ALA A 49 23.12 48.67 -15.20
CA ALA A 49 22.16 49.70 -15.56
C ALA A 49 21.39 50.26 -14.37
N ILE A 50 20.85 51.47 -14.59
CA ILE A 50 19.77 52.02 -13.78
C ILE A 50 18.54 52.20 -14.68
N GLN A 51 17.50 51.37 -14.46
CA GLN A 51 16.19 51.55 -15.07
C GLN A 51 15.42 52.66 -14.36
N VAL A 52 14.94 53.65 -15.12
CA VAL A 52 14.06 54.71 -14.63
C VAL A 52 12.63 54.42 -15.09
N ILE A 53 11.71 54.34 -14.14
CA ILE A 53 10.31 53.93 -14.35
C ILE A 53 9.40 55.03 -13.80
N ASP A 54 8.44 55.49 -14.58
CA ASP A 54 7.38 56.37 -14.10
C ASP A 54 6.26 55.52 -13.48
N VAL A 55 6.03 55.72 -12.19
CA VAL A 55 4.98 55.03 -11.41
C VAL A 55 3.95 56.02 -10.87
N THR A 56 3.79 57.17 -11.53
CA THR A 56 2.78 58.17 -11.15
C THR A 56 1.37 57.56 -11.16
N ASP A 57 1.08 56.69 -12.12
CA ASP A 57 -0.01 55.73 -12.06
C ASP A 57 0.57 54.33 -11.77
N PRO A 58 0.45 53.81 -10.54
CA PRO A 58 1.03 52.52 -10.17
C PRO A 58 0.33 51.33 -10.84
N SER A 59 -0.84 51.52 -11.48
CA SER A 59 -1.52 50.48 -12.25
C SER A 59 -1.05 50.37 -13.70
N ALA A 60 -0.26 51.35 -14.15
CA ALA A 60 0.30 51.40 -15.50
C ALA A 60 1.72 52.01 -15.47
N PRO A 61 2.70 51.32 -14.85
CA PRO A 61 4.09 51.76 -14.85
C PRO A 61 4.64 51.90 -16.27
N VAL A 62 5.39 52.97 -16.55
CA VAL A 62 5.95 53.24 -17.87
C VAL A 62 7.47 53.34 -17.80
N ALA A 63 8.17 52.56 -18.62
CA ALA A 63 9.62 52.71 -18.79
C ALA A 63 9.95 54.09 -19.37
N VAL A 64 10.81 54.85 -18.68
CA VAL A 64 11.20 56.21 -19.10
C VAL A 64 12.50 56.17 -19.88
N THR A 65 13.52 55.55 -19.28
CA THR A 65 14.86 55.43 -19.85
C THR A 65 15.68 54.44 -19.04
N VAL A 66 16.75 53.94 -19.63
CA VAL A 66 17.79 53.14 -18.97
C VAL A 66 19.09 53.91 -19.02
N ILE A 67 19.83 53.92 -17.92
CA ILE A 67 21.16 54.53 -17.83
C ILE A 67 22.15 53.40 -17.61
N TYR A 68 22.80 52.97 -18.68
CA TYR A 68 23.90 51.99 -18.62
C TYR A 68 25.18 52.66 -18.13
N ASP A 69 26.02 51.91 -17.42
CA ASP A 69 27.42 52.28 -17.21
C ASP A 69 28.13 52.34 -18.57
N VAL A 70 29.02 53.31 -18.75
CA VAL A 70 29.54 53.69 -20.06
C VAL A 70 30.71 52.79 -20.47
N GLN A 71 30.46 51.48 -20.61
CA GLN A 71 31.20 50.55 -21.47
C GLN A 71 30.22 49.48 -21.98
N ASP A 72 29.76 49.66 -23.23
CA ASP A 72 28.90 48.77 -24.03
C ASP A 72 27.37 48.93 -23.90
N ALA A 73 26.83 49.87 -24.70
CA ALA A 73 25.45 49.83 -25.16
C ALA A 73 25.29 48.80 -26.30
N PRO A 74 24.09 48.24 -26.54
CA PRO A 74 23.90 46.85 -26.93
C PRO A 74 24.15 46.59 -28.42
N ALA A 75 24.71 45.41 -28.72
CA ALA A 75 24.66 44.82 -30.04
C ALA A 75 23.71 43.62 -30.01
N VAL A 76 22.55 43.79 -30.64
CA VAL A 76 21.68 42.68 -31.04
C VAL A 76 22.44 41.85 -32.08
N ASP A 77 22.74 40.58 -31.78
CA ASP A 77 22.90 39.55 -32.81
C ASP A 77 22.49 38.17 -32.27
N LEU A 78 21.61 37.52 -33.03
CA LEU A 78 20.97 36.26 -32.74
C LEU A 78 21.85 35.10 -33.22
N GLY A 79 22.17 34.19 -32.31
CA GLY A 79 22.50 32.81 -32.62
C GLY A 79 23.97 32.43 -32.48
N VAL A 80 24.27 31.63 -31.46
CA VAL A 80 24.68 30.21 -31.55
C VAL A 80 24.95 29.76 -30.11
N MET A 81 24.30 28.66 -29.71
CA MET A 81 24.61 27.95 -28.47
C MET A 81 26.09 27.54 -28.45
N ASP A 82 26.80 27.92 -27.40
CA ASP A 82 27.85 27.06 -26.84
C ASP A 82 27.98 27.27 -25.33
N SER A 83 28.28 26.16 -24.68
CA SER A 83 28.25 25.83 -23.26
C SER A 83 28.95 26.83 -22.33
N ALA A 84 28.22 27.26 -21.29
CA ALA A 84 28.65 27.29 -19.88
C ALA A 84 27.75 28.25 -19.08
N VAL A 85 26.48 27.89 -18.92
CA VAL A 85 25.65 28.40 -17.82
C VAL A 85 25.72 27.33 -16.74
N ASP A 86 26.25 27.70 -15.58
CA ASP A 86 26.04 26.96 -14.34
C ASP A 86 24.56 27.16 -13.96
N PRO A 87 23.69 26.13 -14.00
CA PRO A 87 22.27 26.29 -13.77
C PRO A 87 21.87 26.26 -12.29
N LEU A 88 22.81 26.15 -11.34
CA LEU A 88 22.47 25.75 -9.97
C LEU A 88 23.26 26.54 -8.93
N THR A 89 22.84 27.77 -8.65
CA THR A 89 22.92 28.25 -7.26
C THR A 89 21.59 27.93 -6.58
N ILE A 90 21.51 26.69 -6.14
CA ILE A 90 20.48 26.16 -5.25
C ILE A 90 20.50 27.01 -3.97
N PRO A 91 19.36 27.48 -3.43
CA PRO A 91 19.35 28.07 -2.10
C PRO A 91 19.87 27.05 -1.10
N ASP A 92 20.96 27.38 -0.41
CA ASP A 92 21.44 26.65 0.76
C ASP A 92 20.32 26.60 1.81
N ARG A 93 19.95 25.39 2.22
CA ARG A 93 19.02 24.96 3.30
C ARG A 93 17.54 24.75 2.94
N PHE A 94 17.05 23.60 3.41
CA PHE A 94 15.66 23.44 3.82
C PHE A 94 15.47 24.17 5.15
N ASP A 95 14.69 25.24 5.15
CA ASP A 95 14.06 25.80 6.35
C ASP A 95 12.55 25.55 6.16
N ILE A 96 11.86 25.01 7.17
CA ILE A 96 10.39 24.84 7.12
C ILE A 96 9.70 26.20 6.91
N SER A 97 10.33 27.28 7.37
CA SER A 97 9.89 28.65 7.09
C SER A 97 10.01 29.01 5.60
N ASP A 98 10.97 28.40 4.88
CA ASP A 98 11.19 28.59 3.45
C ASP A 98 10.28 27.69 2.59
N ILE A 99 9.87 26.49 3.04
CA ILE A 99 8.96 25.64 2.25
C ILE A 99 7.54 26.22 2.16
N GLU A 100 6.99 26.73 3.26
CA GLU A 100 5.67 27.38 3.23
C GLU A 100 5.68 28.65 2.35
N ALA A 101 6.79 29.42 2.35
CA ALA A 101 6.97 30.57 1.46
C ALA A 101 7.05 30.16 -0.02
N ARG A 102 7.79 29.10 -0.35
CA ARG A 102 7.87 28.53 -1.71
C ARG A 102 6.51 28.03 -2.19
N VAL A 103 5.74 27.38 -1.32
CA VAL A 103 4.37 26.93 -1.61
C VAL A 103 3.46 28.12 -1.97
N VAL A 104 3.47 29.17 -1.15
CA VAL A 104 2.68 30.39 -1.42
C VAL A 104 3.11 31.05 -2.73
N SER A 105 4.42 31.10 -3.00
CA SER A 105 4.96 31.61 -4.26
C SER A 105 4.49 30.78 -5.46
N ALA A 106 4.49 29.45 -5.36
CA ALA A 106 4.03 28.56 -6.43
C ALA A 106 2.55 28.77 -6.76
N VAL A 107 1.69 28.91 -5.74
CA VAL A 107 0.27 29.24 -5.93
C VAL A 107 0.11 30.62 -6.59
N THR A 108 0.91 31.60 -6.18
CA THR A 108 0.86 32.96 -6.74
C THR A 108 1.25 32.94 -8.23
N ASP A 109 2.32 32.25 -8.59
CA ASP A 109 2.75 32.07 -9.98
C ASP A 109 1.69 31.37 -10.82
N ALA A 110 1.05 30.33 -10.29
CA ALA A 110 -0.03 29.63 -10.95
C ALA A 110 -1.22 30.55 -11.28
N VAL A 111 -1.65 31.38 -10.32
CA VAL A 111 -2.72 32.37 -10.52
C VAL A 111 -2.30 33.43 -11.55
N LEU A 112 -1.03 33.87 -11.55
CA LEU A 112 -0.53 34.83 -12.54
C LEU A 112 -0.55 34.25 -13.95
N ARG A 113 -0.14 32.99 -14.14
CA ARG A 113 -0.24 32.29 -15.43
C ARG A 113 -1.69 32.18 -15.90
N TYR A 114 -2.61 31.86 -15.00
CA TYR A 114 -4.05 31.83 -15.29
C TYR A 114 -4.59 33.19 -15.74
N ASN A 115 -4.18 34.29 -15.11
CA ASN A 115 -4.61 35.63 -15.53
C ASN A 115 -4.19 36.02 -16.96
N VAL A 116 -3.14 35.39 -17.49
CA VAL A 116 -2.64 35.65 -18.86
C VAL A 116 -3.23 34.65 -19.86
N GLY A 117 -3.23 33.36 -19.52
CA GLY A 117 -3.60 32.27 -20.43
C GLY A 117 -5.03 31.75 -20.27
N GLY A 118 -5.76 32.12 -19.21
CA GLY A 118 -7.02 31.49 -18.85
C GLY A 118 -6.86 30.00 -18.56
N GLU A 119 -7.87 29.20 -18.90
CA GLU A 119 -7.86 27.73 -18.72
C GLU A 119 -6.74 27.04 -19.53
N ASP A 120 -6.28 27.63 -20.65
CA ASP A 120 -5.15 27.11 -21.44
C ASP A 120 -3.84 27.07 -20.61
N SER A 121 -3.75 27.83 -19.51
CA SER A 121 -2.59 27.80 -18.61
C SER A 121 -2.49 26.52 -17.78
N PHE A 122 -3.55 25.73 -17.69
CA PHE A 122 -3.56 24.48 -16.94
C PHE A 122 -2.67 23.41 -17.61
N GLU A 123 -2.71 23.30 -18.93
CA GLU A 123 -1.80 22.43 -19.71
C GLU A 123 -0.32 22.85 -19.56
N ALA A 124 -0.05 24.14 -19.37
CA ALA A 124 1.31 24.66 -19.20
C ALA A 124 1.89 24.46 -17.77
N MET A 125 1.08 23.98 -16.81
CA MET A 125 1.57 23.63 -15.48
C MET A 125 2.36 22.31 -15.49
N GLU A 126 2.14 21.41 -16.46
CA GLU A 126 2.70 20.05 -16.55
C GLU A 126 4.23 19.94 -16.63
N MET A 127 4.98 21.04 -16.78
CA MET A 127 6.43 21.04 -17.03
C MET A 127 7.30 21.49 -15.84
N GLN A 128 6.86 21.33 -14.58
CA GLN A 128 7.66 21.76 -13.42
C GLN A 128 8.69 20.72 -12.92
N VAL A 129 9.77 21.25 -12.32
CA VAL A 129 10.94 20.51 -11.80
C VAL A 129 10.54 19.54 -10.68
N ARG A 130 11.09 18.31 -10.71
CA ARG A 130 10.90 17.19 -9.74
C ARG A 130 11.05 17.52 -8.24
N HIS A 131 11.44 18.75 -7.88
CA HIS A 131 11.74 19.17 -6.49
C HIS A 131 11.08 20.51 -6.09
N ALA A 132 10.09 20.99 -6.85
CA ALA A 132 9.32 22.20 -6.53
C ALA A 132 7.92 21.86 -5.98
N PRO A 133 7.30 22.73 -5.15
CA PRO A 133 5.93 22.53 -4.69
C PRO A 133 4.96 22.38 -5.87
N SER A 134 4.32 21.22 -5.98
CA SER A 134 3.34 20.91 -7.02
C SER A 134 2.09 21.77 -6.89
N THR A 135 1.68 22.47 -7.95
CA THR A 135 0.44 23.26 -8.02
C THR A 135 -0.71 22.44 -8.58
N PHE A 136 -1.87 22.59 -7.98
CA PHE A 136 -3.11 21.96 -8.40
C PHE A 136 -4.26 22.96 -8.37
N VAL A 137 -5.31 22.67 -9.12
CA VAL A 137 -6.50 23.53 -9.23
C VAL A 137 -7.74 22.70 -8.97
N PHE A 138 -8.62 23.16 -8.09
CA PHE A 138 -9.95 22.58 -7.88
C PHE A 138 -11.05 23.49 -8.41
N SER A 139 -12.20 22.93 -8.75
CA SER A 139 -13.44 23.70 -8.91
C SER A 139 -13.93 24.20 -7.56
N ALA A 140 -14.28 25.48 -7.42
CA ALA A 140 -14.82 26.01 -6.16
C ALA A 140 -16.25 25.51 -5.85
N ASP A 141 -17.02 25.15 -6.89
CA ASP A 141 -18.39 24.66 -6.75
C ASP A 141 -18.46 23.16 -6.42
N ALA A 142 -17.51 22.38 -6.94
CA ALA A 142 -17.51 20.91 -6.86
C ALA A 142 -16.39 20.34 -5.99
N GLY A 143 -15.31 21.07 -5.72
CA GLY A 143 -14.11 20.58 -5.03
C GLY A 143 -13.30 19.55 -5.84
N SER A 144 -13.67 19.27 -7.09
CA SER A 144 -13.00 18.32 -7.98
C SER A 144 -11.70 18.89 -8.53
N VAL A 145 -10.66 18.05 -8.68
CA VAL A 145 -9.41 18.45 -9.35
C VAL A 145 -9.69 18.73 -10.81
N VAL A 146 -9.33 19.94 -11.24
CA VAL A 146 -9.48 20.43 -12.61
C VAL A 146 -8.14 20.38 -13.35
N ALA A 147 -7.03 20.51 -12.63
CA ALA A 147 -5.67 20.40 -13.18
C ALA A 147 -4.68 19.98 -12.08
N HIS A 148 -3.71 19.12 -12.41
CA HIS A 148 -2.61 18.76 -11.49
C HIS A 148 -1.27 18.65 -12.22
N ASN A 149 -0.29 19.44 -11.79
CA ASN A 149 0.93 19.70 -12.54
C ASN A 149 2.01 18.61 -12.53
N VAL A 150 1.84 17.55 -11.73
CA VAL A 150 2.79 16.42 -11.64
C VAL A 150 2.12 15.08 -11.97
N ASP A 151 0.79 15.03 -11.97
CA ASP A 151 0.06 13.76 -12.14
C ASP A 151 -1.31 14.05 -12.76
N SER A 152 -1.36 14.04 -14.09
CA SER A 152 -2.57 14.30 -14.86
C SER A 152 -3.62 13.20 -14.72
N SER A 153 -3.27 12.04 -14.15
CA SER A 153 -4.26 11.01 -13.79
C SER A 153 -5.23 11.48 -12.69
N LEU A 154 -4.87 12.55 -11.97
CA LEU A 154 -5.72 13.18 -10.96
C LEU A 154 -6.74 14.16 -11.57
N GLU A 155 -6.79 14.38 -12.88
CA GLU A 155 -7.77 15.29 -13.49
C GLU A 155 -9.16 14.65 -13.64
N GLY A 156 -10.21 15.39 -13.24
CA GLY A 156 -11.59 14.88 -13.30
C GLY A 156 -11.94 13.86 -12.22
N THR A 157 -11.00 13.45 -11.36
CA THR A 157 -11.31 12.65 -10.17
C THR A 157 -12.04 13.51 -9.14
N PHE A 158 -13.27 13.11 -8.83
CA PHE A 158 -14.04 13.66 -7.72
C PHE A 158 -13.54 13.02 -6.43
N ARG A 159 -12.31 13.29 -6.01
CA ARG A 159 -11.75 12.65 -4.82
C ARG A 159 -11.85 13.55 -3.60
N THR A 160 -12.53 12.99 -2.61
CA THR A 160 -12.69 13.24 -1.15
C THR A 160 -11.55 13.92 -0.37
N THR A 161 -10.50 14.40 -1.01
CA THR A 161 -9.31 15.01 -0.40
C THR A 161 -9.67 16.10 0.62
N LEU A 162 -10.44 17.12 0.21
CA LEU A 162 -10.92 18.17 1.12
C LEU A 162 -12.07 17.72 2.05
N SER A 163 -12.74 16.59 1.77
CA SER A 163 -13.71 16.01 2.70
C SER A 163 -13.04 15.35 3.91
N GLN A 164 -11.76 14.98 3.77
CA GLN A 164 -10.88 14.51 4.84
C GLN A 164 -9.87 15.60 5.26
N ALA A 165 -10.32 16.85 5.29
CA ALA A 165 -9.53 17.97 5.77
C ALA A 165 -9.68 18.18 7.28
N ASP A 166 -8.79 19.01 7.84
CA ASP A 166 -8.83 19.42 9.25
C ASP A 166 -10.10 20.20 9.65
N ARG A 167 -10.89 20.67 8.68
CA ARG A 167 -12.20 21.32 8.88
C ARG A 167 -13.11 21.17 7.66
N PRO A 168 -14.44 21.32 7.82
CA PRO A 168 -15.41 21.17 6.72
C PRO A 168 -15.18 22.12 5.54
N LEU A 169 -15.54 21.68 4.33
CA LEU A 169 -15.32 22.44 3.08
C LEU A 169 -15.95 23.84 3.11
N ASP A 170 -17.15 24.00 3.65
CA ASP A 170 -17.81 25.31 3.77
C ASP A 170 -17.04 26.28 4.68
N VAL A 171 -16.37 25.76 5.71
CA VAL A 171 -15.48 26.55 6.58
C VAL A 171 -14.21 26.94 5.83
N ILE A 172 -13.60 26.00 5.09
CA ILE A 172 -12.41 26.29 4.25
C ILE A 172 -12.73 27.38 3.23
N LEU A 173 -13.84 27.24 2.49
CA LEU A 173 -14.29 28.21 1.49
C LEU A 173 -14.56 29.58 2.13
N ASN A 174 -15.19 29.60 3.31
CA ASN A 174 -15.40 30.84 4.05
C ASN A 174 -14.07 31.49 4.47
N ASP A 175 -13.10 30.73 4.98
CA ASP A 175 -11.77 31.25 5.34
C ASP A 175 -11.06 31.86 4.13
N ILE A 176 -11.11 31.17 2.99
CA ILE A 176 -10.54 31.68 1.74
C ILE A 176 -11.21 32.99 1.35
N SER A 177 -12.55 33.05 1.38
CA SER A 177 -13.29 34.27 1.02
C SER A 177 -12.99 35.47 1.92
N VAL A 178 -12.70 35.22 3.20
CA VAL A 178 -12.43 36.28 4.19
C VAL A 178 -10.97 36.72 4.16
N ASN A 179 -10.05 35.77 4.02
CA ASN A 179 -8.61 36.01 4.19
C ASN A 179 -7.85 36.10 2.86
N GLY A 180 -8.49 35.79 1.74
CA GLY A 180 -7.83 35.66 0.44
C GLY A 180 -6.89 34.46 0.39
N GLY A 181 -7.22 33.37 1.09
CA GLY A 181 -6.44 32.13 1.12
C GLY A 181 -6.30 31.54 2.53
N THR A 182 -6.00 30.24 2.62
CA THR A 182 -5.90 29.55 3.92
C THR A 182 -5.03 28.29 3.85
N TRP A 183 -4.39 27.95 4.96
CA TRP A 183 -3.68 26.67 5.13
C TRP A 183 -4.65 25.58 5.56
N VAL A 184 -4.51 24.40 4.95
CA VAL A 184 -5.33 23.21 5.22
C VAL A 184 -4.44 21.97 5.27
N ASN A 185 -4.59 21.17 6.33
CA ASN A 185 -4.13 19.79 6.32
C ASN A 185 -5.25 18.90 5.77
N HIS A 186 -4.94 18.09 4.77
CA HIS A 186 -5.90 17.16 4.16
C HIS A 186 -5.19 15.92 3.63
N MET A 187 -5.94 14.89 3.27
CA MET A 187 -5.40 13.69 2.62
C MET A 187 -5.31 13.91 1.10
N PHE A 188 -4.16 13.60 0.49
CA PHE A 188 -3.93 13.81 -0.95
C PHE A 188 -3.03 12.71 -1.56
N PRO A 189 -3.29 12.23 -2.79
CA PRO A 189 -2.42 11.27 -3.48
C PRO A 189 -1.01 11.82 -3.74
N HIS A 190 0.01 11.13 -3.23
CA HIS A 190 1.41 11.48 -3.48
C HIS A 190 1.79 11.15 -4.93
N PRO A 191 2.37 12.07 -5.73
CA PRO A 191 2.63 11.81 -7.15
C PRO A 191 3.61 10.64 -7.40
N ASP A 192 4.69 10.54 -6.63
CA ASP A 192 5.71 9.51 -6.87
C ASP A 192 5.37 8.12 -6.33
N THR A 193 4.51 8.03 -5.31
CA THR A 193 4.17 6.76 -4.63
C THR A 193 2.71 6.38 -4.84
N SER A 194 1.89 7.32 -5.27
CA SER A 194 0.42 7.23 -5.41
C SER A 194 -0.32 6.85 -4.13
N ILE A 195 0.39 6.85 -3.00
CA ILE A 195 -0.19 6.68 -1.67
C ILE A 195 -0.88 7.98 -1.29
N THR A 196 -2.13 7.90 -0.87
CA THR A 196 -2.80 9.04 -0.24
C THR A 196 -2.15 9.31 1.11
N GLN A 197 -1.51 10.47 1.23
CA GLN A 197 -0.77 10.90 2.42
C GLN A 197 -1.30 12.23 2.93
N GLN A 198 -0.99 12.56 4.19
CA GLN A 198 -1.32 13.88 4.70
C GLN A 198 -0.48 14.94 3.96
N LYS A 199 -1.17 15.91 3.38
CA LYS A 199 -0.60 17.05 2.69
C LYS A 199 -1.03 18.32 3.39
N ARG A 200 -0.07 19.22 3.61
CA ARG A 200 -0.34 20.57 4.07
C ARG A 200 -0.28 21.52 2.88
N SER A 201 -1.40 22.16 2.59
CA SER A 201 -1.55 22.97 1.39
C SER A 201 -2.02 24.40 1.71
N TRP A 202 -1.46 25.36 0.98
CA TRP A 202 -2.00 26.71 0.88
C TRP A 202 -3.03 26.72 -0.24
N LEU A 203 -4.25 27.17 0.06
CA LEU A 203 -5.36 27.24 -0.89
C LEU A 203 -5.76 28.69 -1.11
N TYR A 204 -6.04 29.06 -2.36
CA TYR A 204 -6.40 30.40 -2.79
C TYR A 204 -7.55 30.32 -3.82
N GLU A 205 -8.65 31.03 -3.62
CA GLU A 205 -9.75 31.08 -4.60
C GLU A 205 -9.56 32.26 -5.56
N HIS A 206 -9.73 31.97 -6.84
CA HIS A 206 -9.69 32.94 -7.92
C HIS A 206 -10.60 32.50 -9.07
N ASP A 207 -11.55 33.34 -9.46
CA ASP A 207 -12.41 33.14 -10.64
C ASP A 207 -13.21 31.83 -10.62
N GLY A 208 -13.67 31.39 -9.45
CA GLY A 208 -14.43 30.13 -9.30
C GLY A 208 -13.56 28.87 -9.24
N TYR A 209 -12.23 29.03 -9.14
CA TYR A 209 -11.26 27.96 -8.98
C TYR A 209 -10.47 28.11 -7.68
N ILE A 210 -10.10 27.02 -7.05
CA ILE A 210 -9.20 26.99 -5.88
C ILE A 210 -7.83 26.53 -6.35
N PHE A 211 -6.89 27.45 -6.41
CA PHE A 211 -5.48 27.17 -6.66
C PHE A 211 -4.82 26.73 -5.35
N GLY A 212 -4.05 25.66 -5.41
CA GLY A 212 -3.33 25.18 -4.24
C GLY A 212 -1.96 24.60 -4.57
N SER A 213 -1.12 24.58 -3.55
CA SER A 213 0.15 23.88 -3.55
C SER A 213 0.48 23.48 -2.12
N GLY A 214 1.36 22.50 -1.94
CA GLY A 214 1.66 21.98 -0.61
C GLY A 214 2.81 21.00 -0.58
N TYR A 215 3.05 20.45 0.62
CA TYR A 215 4.07 19.44 0.88
C TYR A 215 3.48 18.28 1.70
N TYR A 216 4.06 17.10 1.53
CA TYR A 216 3.67 15.89 2.25
C TYR A 216 4.42 15.81 3.57
N LEU A 217 3.69 15.61 4.68
CA LEU A 217 4.29 15.68 6.01
C LEU A 217 5.27 14.52 6.26
N HIS A 218 5.01 13.34 5.71
CA HIS A 218 5.92 12.18 5.80
C HIS A 218 7.27 12.47 5.13
N ASP A 219 7.26 12.98 3.90
CA ASP A 219 8.48 13.34 3.18
C ASP A 219 9.28 14.43 3.92
N THR A 220 8.59 15.48 4.39
CA THR A 220 9.23 16.55 5.17
C THR A 220 9.85 16.02 6.46
N ARG A 221 9.17 15.11 7.16
CA ARG A 221 9.69 14.51 8.39
C ARG A 221 11.00 13.76 8.14
N VAL A 222 11.08 13.03 7.04
CA VAL A 222 12.26 12.25 6.67
C VAL A 222 13.42 13.17 6.27
N GLN A 223 13.12 14.25 5.54
CA GLN A 223 14.10 15.28 5.19
C GLN A 223 14.70 15.96 6.44
N GLU A 224 13.85 16.36 7.40
CA GLU A 224 14.29 16.94 8.69
C GLU A 224 15.23 16.01 9.47
N LEU A 225 14.98 14.69 9.44
CA LEU A 225 15.83 13.71 10.11
C LEU A 225 17.22 13.64 9.49
N VAL A 226 17.30 13.70 8.15
CA VAL A 226 18.57 13.71 7.40
C VAL A 226 19.33 15.01 7.65
N GLU A 227 18.66 16.16 7.60
CA GLU A 227 19.28 17.46 7.88
C GLU A 227 19.81 17.53 9.31
N GLY A 228 19.03 17.07 10.29
CA GLY A 228 19.49 16.96 11.68
C GLY A 228 20.68 16.03 11.83
N ALA A 229 20.77 14.99 11.00
CA ALA A 229 21.92 14.10 10.89
C ALA A 229 23.16 14.82 10.32
N VAL A 230 23.01 15.56 9.23
CA VAL A 230 24.06 16.37 8.61
C VAL A 230 24.56 17.46 9.57
N ASP A 231 23.66 18.14 10.29
CA ASP A 231 24.02 19.17 11.26
C ASP A 231 24.81 18.60 12.45
N ARG A 232 24.45 17.40 12.94
CA ARG A 232 25.25 16.68 13.94
C ARG A 232 26.64 16.35 13.39
N TYR A 233 26.73 15.86 12.16
CA TYR A 233 28.02 15.58 11.52
C TYR A 233 28.89 16.83 11.38
N LYS A 234 28.32 17.97 10.96
CA LYS A 234 29.03 19.26 10.88
C LYS A 234 29.58 19.70 12.23
N SER A 235 28.86 19.41 13.32
CA SER A 235 29.25 19.83 14.67
C SER A 235 30.30 18.92 15.33
N ASP A 236 30.14 17.60 15.18
CA ASP A 236 30.86 16.61 16.00
C ASP A 236 31.71 15.62 15.17
N GLY A 237 31.64 15.69 13.83
CA GLY A 237 32.36 14.83 12.88
C GLY A 237 31.82 13.40 12.79
N ALA A 238 32.49 12.55 12.00
CA ALA A 238 32.06 11.16 11.72
C ALA A 238 31.90 10.27 12.98
N ALA A 239 32.63 10.56 14.06
CA ALA A 239 32.56 9.80 15.32
C ALA A 239 31.22 9.97 16.06
N ALA A 240 30.41 10.98 15.69
CA ALA A 240 29.11 11.25 16.29
C ALA A 240 28.00 10.27 15.85
N PHE A 241 28.26 9.47 14.82
CA PHE A 241 27.29 8.51 14.25
C PHE A 241 27.43 7.08 14.78
N ASP A 242 28.51 6.78 15.51
CA ASP A 242 28.75 5.46 16.10
C ASP A 242 27.77 5.24 17.27
N GLY A 243 26.53 4.84 16.95
CA GLY A 243 25.43 4.61 17.90
C GLY A 243 24.17 5.46 17.69
N ALA A 244 24.09 6.31 16.67
CA ALA A 244 22.92 7.13 16.34
C ALA A 244 22.29 6.69 15.01
N VAL A 245 21.84 5.43 14.95
CA VAL A 245 20.85 5.01 13.95
C VAL A 245 19.55 5.72 14.31
N LEU A 246 18.96 6.44 13.35
CA LEU A 246 17.67 7.10 13.53
C LEU A 246 16.65 6.01 13.90
N ALA A 247 16.07 6.10 15.11
CA ALA A 247 15.33 4.99 15.73
C ALA A 247 14.06 4.57 14.97
N ASP A 248 13.57 5.41 14.05
CA ASP A 248 12.28 5.27 13.40
C ASP A 248 12.44 5.19 11.87
N GLY A 249 12.89 4.04 11.37
CA GLY A 249 12.92 3.73 9.94
C GLY A 249 14.31 3.36 9.38
N PRO A 250 14.37 2.98 8.10
CA PRO A 250 15.63 2.65 7.44
C PRO A 250 16.49 3.92 7.31
N SER A 251 17.76 3.83 7.71
CA SER A 251 18.72 4.93 7.64
C SER A 251 20.08 4.47 7.14
N ILE A 252 20.81 5.34 6.45
CA ILE A 252 22.18 5.07 5.98
C ILE A 252 23.13 6.22 6.32
N PHE A 253 24.40 5.87 6.51
CA PHE A 253 25.53 6.79 6.57
C PHE A 253 26.72 6.12 5.90
N VAL A 254 27.06 6.57 4.68
CA VAL A 254 28.07 5.91 3.84
C VAL A 254 28.97 6.91 3.14
N HIS A 255 30.21 6.52 2.89
CA HIS A 255 31.14 7.29 2.08
C HIS A 255 30.82 7.09 0.59
N VAL A 256 30.92 8.13 -0.25
CA VAL A 256 30.62 8.10 -1.70
C VAL A 256 31.47 7.09 -2.49
N ASP A 257 32.66 6.75 -2.00
CA ASP A 257 33.49 5.70 -2.63
C ASP A 257 33.20 4.27 -2.12
N ASN A 258 32.21 4.09 -1.24
CA ASN A 258 31.91 2.78 -0.67
C ASN A 258 31.09 1.91 -1.63
N THR A 259 31.77 1.28 -2.57
CA THR A 259 31.19 0.32 -3.53
C THR A 259 30.72 -1.00 -2.91
N SER A 260 30.80 -1.14 -1.58
CA SER A 260 30.28 -2.31 -0.87
C SER A 260 28.90 -2.09 -0.26
N ASP A 261 28.34 -0.88 -0.35
CA ASP A 261 27.01 -0.60 0.20
C ASP A 261 25.92 -1.26 -0.64
N THR A 262 25.32 -2.32 -0.08
CA THR A 262 24.31 -3.11 -0.79
C THR A 262 23.00 -2.34 -0.98
N LEU A 263 22.72 -1.31 -0.19
CA LEU A 263 21.43 -0.63 -0.21
C LEU A 263 21.36 0.32 -1.41
N LEU A 264 22.39 1.15 -1.63
CA LEU A 264 22.48 1.99 -2.82
C LEU A 264 22.55 1.17 -4.12
N HIS A 265 23.17 -0.02 -4.09
CA HIS A 265 23.24 -0.91 -5.24
C HIS A 265 21.94 -1.68 -5.53
N ASN A 266 21.04 -1.78 -4.55
CA ASN A 266 19.73 -2.45 -4.69
C ASN A 266 18.59 -1.46 -4.97
N ALA A 267 18.91 -0.17 -5.15
CA ALA A 267 17.95 0.83 -5.56
C ALA A 267 17.49 0.63 -7.01
N VAL A 268 16.29 1.15 -7.28
CA VAL A 268 15.73 1.21 -8.64
C VAL A 268 16.66 1.99 -9.58
N GLN A 269 17.20 3.11 -9.11
CA GLN A 269 18.22 3.88 -9.82
C GLN A 269 19.58 3.20 -9.67
N SER A 270 20.40 3.24 -10.72
CA SER A 270 21.78 2.75 -10.65
C SER A 270 22.61 3.61 -9.68
N TYR A 271 23.64 3.01 -9.11
CA TYR A 271 24.58 3.73 -8.24
C TYR A 271 25.10 5.02 -8.90
N GLU A 272 25.50 4.94 -10.17
CA GLU A 272 26.01 6.08 -10.94
C GLU A 272 24.95 7.17 -11.14
N GLN A 273 23.67 6.80 -11.30
CA GLN A 273 22.58 7.78 -11.41
C GLN A 273 22.37 8.49 -10.07
N ILE A 274 22.36 7.74 -8.96
CA ILE A 274 22.19 8.30 -7.62
C ILE A 274 23.32 9.27 -7.30
N ILE A 275 24.58 8.87 -7.52
CA ILE A 275 25.73 9.74 -7.29
C ILE A 275 25.67 10.97 -8.20
N GLY A 276 25.31 10.81 -9.48
CA GLY A 276 25.16 11.93 -10.39
C GLY A 276 24.10 12.94 -9.93
N GLU A 277 22.95 12.49 -9.42
CA GLU A 277 21.94 13.38 -8.84
C GLU A 277 22.43 14.07 -7.57
N LEU A 278 23.09 13.34 -6.67
CA LEU A 278 23.65 13.91 -5.44
C LEU A 278 24.75 14.93 -5.72
N GLU A 279 25.60 14.72 -6.73
CA GLU A 279 26.64 15.68 -7.12
C GLU A 279 26.05 16.96 -7.73
N VAL A 280 24.93 16.84 -8.45
CA VAL A 280 24.27 17.97 -9.12
C VAL A 280 23.37 18.76 -8.16
N TYR A 281 22.56 18.07 -7.36
CA TYR A 281 21.52 18.70 -6.54
C TYR A 281 21.86 18.72 -5.04
N GLY A 282 22.85 17.94 -4.59
CA GLY A 282 23.16 17.75 -3.17
C GLY A 282 22.23 16.76 -2.47
N HIS A 283 21.17 16.29 -3.13
CA HIS A 283 20.15 15.42 -2.56
C HIS A 283 19.48 14.55 -3.63
N ALA A 284 18.88 13.44 -3.21
CA ALA A 284 18.17 12.51 -4.09
C ALA A 284 17.07 11.74 -3.35
N TRP A 285 15.98 11.39 -4.04
CA TRP A 285 15.03 10.37 -3.58
C TRP A 285 15.34 9.05 -4.26
N ILE A 286 15.42 7.97 -3.48
CA ILE A 286 15.59 6.61 -4.01
C ILE A 286 14.45 5.70 -3.55
N SER A 287 14.18 4.66 -4.32
CA SER A 287 13.25 3.58 -3.96
C SER A 287 13.94 2.22 -4.10
N TYR A 288 13.67 1.31 -3.17
CA TYR A 288 14.25 -0.04 -3.13
C TYR A 288 13.38 -0.97 -2.28
N ILE A 289 13.60 -2.28 -2.34
CA ILE A 289 12.99 -3.23 -1.40
C ILE A 289 13.95 -3.48 -0.24
N SER A 290 13.44 -3.43 0.99
CA SER A 290 14.21 -3.79 2.16
C SER A 290 13.38 -4.48 3.23
N GLN A 291 14.07 -5.21 4.12
CA GLN A 291 13.44 -5.88 5.24
C GLN A 291 12.89 -4.82 6.20
N ASN A 292 11.57 -4.83 6.42
CA ASN A 292 10.96 -4.13 7.55
C ASN A 292 11.08 -5.03 8.80
N PRO A 293 11.92 -4.68 9.79
CA PRO A 293 12.08 -5.51 10.99
C PRO A 293 10.82 -5.54 11.84
N GLY A 294 9.99 -4.49 11.82
CA GLY A 294 8.74 -4.43 12.58
C GLY A 294 7.63 -5.32 11.99
N ALA A 295 7.62 -5.50 10.66
CA ALA A 295 6.67 -6.36 9.97
C ALA A 295 7.23 -7.76 9.66
N ASN A 296 8.53 -7.98 9.87
CA ASN A 296 9.29 -9.14 9.39
C ASN A 296 8.99 -9.50 7.92
N THR A 297 8.83 -8.50 7.06
CA THR A 297 8.56 -8.69 5.64
C THR A 297 9.36 -7.69 4.81
N GLN A 298 9.75 -8.11 3.60
CA GLN A 298 10.31 -7.20 2.61
C GLN A 298 9.24 -6.21 2.16
N GLN A 299 9.59 -4.93 2.10
CA GLN A 299 8.68 -3.85 1.71
C GLN A 299 9.40 -2.81 0.87
N THR A 300 8.64 -2.20 -0.05
CA THR A 300 9.11 -1.03 -0.78
C THR A 300 9.40 0.10 0.19
N THR A 301 10.59 0.65 0.07
CA THR A 301 11.16 1.66 0.94
C THR A 301 11.50 2.85 0.08
N ARG A 302 11.08 4.04 0.53
CA ARG A 302 11.44 5.31 -0.07
C ARG A 302 12.38 6.04 0.88
N MET A 303 13.49 6.55 0.35
CA MET A 303 14.55 7.16 1.16
C MET A 303 15.01 8.47 0.56
N TRP A 304 15.12 9.49 1.41
CA TRP A 304 15.75 10.76 1.10
C TRP A 304 17.24 10.64 1.40
N LEU A 305 18.06 11.11 0.47
CA LEU A 305 19.50 11.17 0.56
C LEU A 305 19.97 12.62 0.50
N GLU A 306 20.96 12.96 1.30
CA GLU A 306 21.70 14.23 1.24
C GLU A 306 23.20 13.95 1.25
N MET A 307 23.96 14.63 0.38
CA MET A 307 25.41 14.51 0.31
C MET A 307 26.09 15.71 0.99
N HIS A 308 27.01 15.42 1.91
CA HIS A 308 27.85 16.43 2.55
C HIS A 308 29.26 15.87 2.84
N ASP A 309 30.31 16.61 2.48
CA ASP A 309 31.73 16.21 2.66
C ASP A 309 32.04 14.76 2.21
N GLU A 310 31.65 14.38 0.98
CA GLU A 310 31.84 13.04 0.41
C GLU A 310 31.13 11.90 1.19
N HIS A 311 30.20 12.24 2.09
CA HIS A 311 29.33 11.31 2.79
C HIS A 311 27.88 11.49 2.37
N ILE A 312 27.16 10.38 2.30
CA ILE A 312 25.73 10.31 2.02
C ILE A 312 25.02 9.99 3.33
N PHE A 313 24.05 10.83 3.67
CA PHE A 313 23.14 10.67 4.79
C PHE A 313 21.79 10.28 4.21
N GLY A 314 21.13 9.27 4.79
CA GLY A 314 19.82 8.89 4.34
C GLY A 314 18.89 8.47 5.45
N SER A 315 17.62 8.80 5.29
CA SER A 315 16.51 8.33 6.11
C SER A 315 15.35 8.02 5.19
N GLY A 316 14.57 7.00 5.52
CA GLY A 316 13.45 6.58 4.71
C GLY A 316 12.27 6.07 5.51
N TYR A 317 11.27 5.62 4.79
CA TYR A 317 10.07 5.00 5.34
C TYR A 317 9.60 3.86 4.45
N TYR A 318 8.93 2.88 5.06
CA TYR A 318 8.29 1.80 4.34
C TYR A 318 6.93 2.28 3.79
N LEU A 319 6.70 2.07 2.50
CA LEU A 319 5.48 2.51 1.83
C LEU A 319 4.21 1.94 2.51
N PRO A 320 4.11 0.64 2.85
CA PRO A 320 2.94 0.12 3.56
C PRO A 320 2.71 0.78 4.93
N ASP A 321 3.77 1.01 5.72
CA ASP A 321 3.64 1.66 7.02
C ASP A 321 3.16 3.11 6.88
N SER A 322 3.70 3.87 5.91
CA SER A 322 3.27 5.24 5.63
C SER A 322 1.81 5.33 5.17
N ARG A 323 1.34 4.34 4.41
CA ARG A 323 -0.07 4.22 3.98
C ARG A 323 -1.01 4.07 5.18
N ILE A 324 -0.62 3.26 6.18
CA ILE A 324 -1.42 3.07 7.39
C ILE A 324 -1.40 4.29 8.31
N GLN A 325 -0.23 4.88 8.51
CA GLN A 325 -0.12 6.12 9.28
C GLN A 325 -1.00 7.22 8.67
N SER A 326 -1.02 7.31 7.34
CA SER A 326 -1.89 8.22 6.59
C SER A 326 -3.38 7.92 6.79
N GLN A 327 -3.79 6.65 6.82
CA GLN A 327 -5.18 6.26 7.12
C GLN A 327 -5.61 6.62 8.54
N VAL A 328 -4.74 6.40 9.54
CA VAL A 328 -4.99 6.80 10.93
C VAL A 328 -5.13 8.32 11.05
N GLU A 329 -4.26 9.05 10.37
CA GLU A 329 -4.29 10.51 10.34
C GLU A 329 -5.55 11.04 9.64
N GLY A 330 -5.98 10.44 8.54
CA GLY A 330 -7.25 10.79 7.87
C GLY A 330 -8.47 10.62 8.80
N ALA A 331 -8.53 9.50 9.54
CA ALA A 331 -9.58 9.29 10.54
C ALA A 331 -9.51 10.32 11.68
N ARG A 332 -8.30 10.75 12.06
CA ARG A 332 -8.09 11.79 13.07
C ARG A 332 -8.54 13.17 12.57
N LEU A 333 -8.22 13.55 11.33
CA LEU A 333 -8.70 14.79 10.70
C LEU A 333 -10.22 14.83 10.61
N LEU A 334 -10.84 13.69 10.28
CA LEU A 334 -12.29 13.55 10.28
C LEU A 334 -12.90 13.75 11.69
N TYR A 335 -12.26 13.20 12.73
CA TYR A 335 -12.63 13.47 14.12
C TYR A 335 -12.42 14.93 14.51
N GLN A 336 -11.35 15.57 14.08
CA GLN A 336 -11.13 17.00 14.36
C GLN A 336 -12.22 17.88 13.76
N SER A 337 -12.68 17.57 12.56
CA SER A 337 -13.72 18.33 11.86
C SER A 337 -15.13 18.05 12.39
N ASN A 338 -15.41 16.83 12.89
CA ASN A 338 -16.77 16.39 13.22
C ASN A 338 -16.98 15.93 14.68
N SER A 339 -15.93 15.90 15.51
CA SER A 339 -15.95 15.26 16.84
C SER A 339 -16.47 13.82 16.78
N GLU A 340 -17.22 13.35 17.78
CA GLU A 340 -17.76 11.98 17.83
C GLU A 340 -18.71 11.62 16.66
N ALA A 341 -19.25 12.61 15.92
CA ALA A 341 -20.03 12.33 14.71
C ALA A 341 -19.17 11.66 13.61
N ALA A 342 -17.85 11.81 13.66
CA ALA A 342 -16.93 11.08 12.79
C ALA A 342 -17.05 9.55 12.93
N PHE A 343 -17.46 9.04 14.09
CA PHE A 343 -17.55 7.60 14.32
C PHE A 343 -18.66 6.94 13.48
N GLU A 344 -19.77 7.66 13.28
CA GLU A 344 -20.84 7.25 12.38
C GLU A 344 -20.41 7.35 10.91
N ILE A 345 -19.62 8.36 10.54
CA ILE A 345 -19.09 8.50 9.18
C ILE A 345 -18.11 7.37 8.85
N ILE A 346 -17.28 6.98 9.82
CA ILE A 346 -16.30 5.90 9.65
C ILE A 346 -16.97 4.53 9.57
N THR A 347 -18.06 4.32 10.31
CA THR A 347 -18.65 2.98 10.45
C THR A 347 -19.75 2.76 9.41
N PRO A 348 -19.57 1.85 8.44
CA PRO A 348 -20.59 1.59 7.43
C PRO A 348 -21.81 0.89 8.04
N GLU A 349 -22.98 1.01 7.39
CA GLU A 349 -24.22 0.36 7.85
C GLU A 349 -24.17 -1.18 7.74
N VAL A 350 -23.45 -1.67 6.72
CA VAL A 350 -23.20 -3.09 6.44
C VAL A 350 -21.70 -3.33 6.37
N PRO A 351 -21.21 -4.57 6.57
CA PRO A 351 -19.81 -4.88 6.34
C PRO A 351 -19.35 -4.40 4.97
N ALA A 352 -18.21 -3.73 4.93
CA ALA A 352 -17.63 -3.19 3.71
C ALA A 352 -16.38 -3.98 3.33
N HIS A 353 -16.22 -4.23 2.03
CA HIS A 353 -14.94 -4.56 1.42
C HIS A 353 -14.16 -3.26 1.26
N THR A 354 -12.94 -3.19 1.79
CA THR A 354 -12.23 -1.89 1.96
C THR A 354 -10.78 -1.94 1.51
N ASP A 355 -10.43 -2.69 0.47
CA ASP A 355 -9.04 -2.87 0.00
C ASP A 355 -8.06 -3.21 1.15
N ALA A 356 -8.53 -3.94 2.16
CA ALA A 356 -7.84 -4.23 3.43
C ALA A 356 -7.41 -3.04 4.31
N LEU A 357 -7.70 -1.78 3.94
CA LEU A 357 -7.27 -0.58 4.65
C LEU A 357 -8.48 0.14 5.25
N TYR A 358 -8.71 -0.04 6.55
CA TYR A 358 -9.84 0.60 7.24
C TYR A 358 -9.47 1.10 8.63
N PRO A 359 -9.91 2.31 9.00
CA PRO A 359 -9.74 2.80 10.36
C PRO A 359 -10.70 2.09 11.32
N PHE A 360 -10.25 1.89 12.55
CA PHE A 360 -11.06 1.49 13.69
C PHE A 360 -10.64 2.31 14.91
N ILE A 361 -11.60 2.61 15.79
CA ILE A 361 -11.39 3.49 16.93
C ILE A 361 -11.82 2.76 18.18
N LEU A 362 -10.96 2.77 19.19
CA LEU A 362 -11.24 2.22 20.52
C LEU A 362 -11.30 3.34 21.55
N ASN A 363 -12.19 3.23 22.53
CA ASN A 363 -12.06 4.04 23.74
C ASN A 363 -10.80 3.59 24.49
N PHE A 364 -9.90 4.52 24.82
CA PHE A 364 -8.62 4.18 25.41
C PHE A 364 -8.73 3.55 26.81
N ASN A 365 -9.79 3.86 27.57
CA ASN A 365 -9.92 3.43 28.97
C ASN A 365 -10.54 2.04 29.13
N ASP A 366 -11.52 1.68 28.30
CA ASP A 366 -12.23 0.39 28.41
C ASP A 366 -12.09 -0.52 27.17
N SER A 367 -11.30 -0.08 26.18
CA SER A 367 -11.00 -0.78 24.92
C SER A 367 -12.22 -1.11 24.06
N ARG A 368 -13.39 -0.50 24.31
CA ARG A 368 -14.57 -0.72 23.48
C ARG A 368 -14.39 -0.09 22.11
N THR A 369 -14.72 -0.83 21.07
CA THR A 369 -14.76 -0.32 19.70
C THR A 369 -15.91 0.68 19.54
N VAL A 370 -15.57 1.93 19.25
CA VAL A 370 -16.53 3.03 19.04
C VAL A 370 -16.76 3.34 17.55
N ALA A 371 -15.82 2.96 16.69
CA ALA A 371 -15.97 3.02 15.24
C ALA A 371 -15.19 1.87 14.58
N HIS A 372 -15.70 1.33 13.47
CA HIS A 372 -14.98 0.29 12.73
C HIS A 372 -15.32 0.30 11.23
N GLY A 373 -14.35 0.64 10.38
CA GLY A 373 -14.55 0.88 8.95
C GLY A 373 -14.94 -0.32 8.08
N ALA A 374 -14.63 -1.56 8.51
CA ALA A 374 -15.05 -2.76 7.77
C ALA A 374 -16.13 -3.62 8.45
N PHE A 375 -16.18 -3.66 9.79
CA PHE A 375 -17.02 -4.60 10.54
C PHE A 375 -17.91 -3.86 11.56
N PRO A 376 -19.09 -3.34 11.17
CA PRO A 376 -20.01 -2.68 12.09
C PRO A 376 -20.48 -3.60 13.23
N ALA A 377 -20.49 -4.92 13.01
CA ALA A 377 -20.76 -5.91 14.04
C ALA A 377 -19.72 -5.95 15.19
N LYS A 378 -18.61 -5.19 15.11
CA LYS A 378 -17.62 -5.04 16.18
C LYS A 378 -17.88 -3.85 17.11
N LEU A 379 -18.83 -2.97 16.79
CA LEU A 379 -19.23 -1.88 17.68
C LEU A 379 -19.58 -2.38 19.08
N ASP A 380 -19.17 -1.62 20.10
CA ASP A 380 -19.31 -1.91 21.53
C ASP A 380 -18.60 -3.18 22.04
N LYS A 381 -17.86 -3.90 21.18
CA LYS A 381 -17.08 -5.08 21.57
C LYS A 381 -15.64 -4.69 21.94
N ILE A 382 -14.98 -5.58 22.68
CA ILE A 382 -13.57 -5.46 23.04
C ILE A 382 -12.78 -6.48 22.21
N PRO A 383 -11.64 -6.11 21.57
CA PRO A 383 -10.86 -6.99 20.70
C PRO A 383 -10.00 -8.00 21.48
N VAL A 384 -10.62 -8.85 22.31
CA VAL A 384 -9.95 -9.76 23.25
C VAL A 384 -9.19 -10.92 22.58
N THR A 385 -9.57 -11.31 21.36
CA THR A 385 -8.93 -12.41 20.61
C THR A 385 -8.03 -11.93 19.47
N SER A 386 -7.84 -10.61 19.34
CA SER A 386 -7.04 -10.02 18.27
C SER A 386 -6.01 -9.07 18.86
N LEU A 387 -6.30 -7.77 18.93
CA LEU A 387 -5.37 -6.75 19.40
C LEU A 387 -4.90 -6.98 20.85
N HIS A 388 -5.75 -7.53 21.72
CA HIS A 388 -5.33 -7.86 23.10
C HIS A 388 -4.47 -9.12 23.20
N GLN A 389 -4.37 -9.89 22.11
CA GLN A 389 -3.48 -11.05 21.90
C GLN A 389 -2.50 -10.77 20.75
N ALA A 390 -2.07 -9.51 20.66
CA ALA A 390 -1.01 -9.08 19.77
C ALA A 390 0.34 -9.68 20.17
N ASP A 391 1.37 -9.29 19.45
CA ASP A 391 2.78 -9.62 19.68
C ASP A 391 3.28 -9.29 21.09
N ARG A 392 2.57 -8.40 21.81
CA ARG A 392 2.77 -8.15 23.24
C ARG A 392 1.46 -7.78 23.95
N PRO A 393 1.37 -7.89 25.28
CA PRO A 393 0.13 -7.65 26.03
C PRO A 393 -0.41 -6.22 25.85
N TRP A 394 -1.73 -6.08 25.74
CA TRP A 394 -2.40 -4.77 25.59
C TRP A 394 -1.95 -3.68 26.59
N PRO A 395 -1.78 -3.94 27.90
CA PRO A 395 -1.30 -2.92 28.83
C PRO A 395 0.06 -2.31 28.46
N GLN A 396 0.94 -3.11 27.83
CA GLN A 396 2.23 -2.63 27.36
C GLN A 396 2.06 -1.71 26.14
N ILE A 397 1.20 -2.08 25.19
CA ILE A 397 0.87 -1.24 24.02
C ILE A 397 0.27 0.10 24.47
N GLN A 398 -0.57 0.10 25.52
CA GLN A 398 -1.11 1.33 26.11
C GLN A 398 -0.04 2.20 26.76
N GLU A 399 0.94 1.61 27.43
CA GLU A 399 2.06 2.34 28.05
C GLU A 399 2.92 3.04 27.00
N GLU A 400 3.20 2.37 25.88
CA GLU A 400 3.90 2.94 24.73
C GLU A 400 3.13 4.11 24.11
N MET A 401 1.83 3.94 23.85
CA MET A 401 0.98 5.04 23.36
C MET A 401 0.93 6.25 24.32
N LEU A 402 1.02 6.03 25.64
CA LEU A 402 1.09 7.11 26.63
C LEU A 402 2.46 7.80 26.67
N ALA A 403 3.53 7.06 26.38
CA ALA A 403 4.89 7.57 26.37
C ALA A 403 5.19 8.37 25.10
N ASP A 404 4.84 7.80 23.94
CA ASP A 404 5.30 8.24 22.63
C ASP A 404 4.18 8.87 21.79
N GLY A 405 2.91 8.65 22.18
CA GLY A 405 1.72 9.14 21.46
C GLY A 405 1.17 8.14 20.44
N ASP A 406 1.94 7.09 20.12
CA ASP A 406 1.57 6.04 19.19
C ASP A 406 2.19 4.68 19.56
N ALA A 407 1.81 3.63 18.83
CA ALA A 407 2.40 2.30 18.92
C ALA A 407 2.12 1.49 17.64
N TRP A 408 2.95 0.48 17.38
CA TRP A 408 2.70 -0.54 16.35
C TRP A 408 2.37 -1.89 16.98
N ALA A 409 1.33 -2.57 16.53
CA ALA A 409 0.98 -3.91 17.02
C ALA A 409 0.70 -4.89 15.89
N SER A 410 1.15 -6.14 16.06
CA SER A 410 0.95 -7.23 15.11
C SER A 410 0.07 -8.32 15.72
N TYR A 411 -1.05 -8.65 15.08
CA TYR A 411 -2.01 -9.62 15.61
C TYR A 411 -2.76 -10.33 14.48
N VAL A 412 -3.28 -11.53 14.75
CA VAL A 412 -4.12 -12.23 13.78
C VAL A 412 -5.51 -11.63 13.78
N PHE A 413 -6.03 -11.33 12.59
CA PHE A 413 -7.38 -10.85 12.42
C PHE A 413 -7.97 -11.37 11.11
N ILE A 414 -9.29 -11.40 11.04
CA ILE A 414 -9.98 -11.79 9.81
C ILE A 414 -9.81 -10.68 8.76
N ASN A 415 -9.33 -11.05 7.57
CA ASN A 415 -9.30 -10.17 6.41
C ASN A 415 -10.73 -10.12 5.81
N PRO A 416 -11.38 -8.95 5.73
CA PRO A 416 -12.76 -8.84 5.24
C PRO A 416 -12.91 -9.30 3.79
N ASP A 417 -11.85 -9.22 2.99
CA ASP A 417 -11.93 -9.48 1.57
C ASP A 417 -11.72 -10.97 1.26
N THR A 418 -10.69 -11.58 1.85
CA THR A 418 -10.43 -13.03 1.67
C THR A 418 -11.24 -13.90 2.63
N ASN A 419 -11.85 -13.32 3.66
CA ASN A 419 -12.48 -14.01 4.78
C ASN A 419 -11.53 -15.02 5.47
N THR A 420 -10.22 -14.75 5.51
CA THR A 420 -9.21 -15.61 6.14
C THR A 420 -8.55 -14.94 7.34
N PHE A 421 -8.08 -15.74 8.31
CA PHE A 421 -7.30 -15.23 9.44
C PHE A 421 -5.87 -15.00 8.99
N GLN A 422 -5.48 -13.73 8.88
CA GLN A 422 -4.16 -13.33 8.42
C GLN A 422 -3.47 -12.49 9.48
N LEU A 423 -2.14 -12.46 9.44
CA LEU A 423 -1.39 -11.56 10.31
C LEU A 423 -1.62 -10.11 9.84
N LYS A 424 -2.13 -9.28 10.74
CA LYS A 424 -2.39 -7.86 10.55
C LYS A 424 -1.41 -7.04 11.38
N ARG A 425 -0.78 -6.05 10.75
CA ARG A 425 0.04 -5.05 11.44
C ARG A 425 -0.70 -3.73 11.45
N SER A 426 -0.89 -3.15 12.64
CA SER A 426 -1.64 -1.90 12.82
C SER A 426 -0.80 -0.83 13.49
N TYR A 427 -0.94 0.41 13.00
CA TYR A 427 -0.50 1.61 13.69
C TYR A 427 -1.64 2.11 14.58
N LEU A 428 -1.31 2.51 15.80
CA LEU A 428 -2.25 2.99 16.79
C LEU A 428 -1.77 4.35 17.29
N GLN A 429 -2.66 5.34 17.35
CA GLN A 429 -2.35 6.68 17.79
C GLN A 429 -3.36 7.14 18.85
N LEU A 430 -2.87 7.66 19.97
CA LEU A 430 -3.70 8.16 21.06
C LEU A 430 -4.10 9.62 20.79
N HIS A 431 -5.41 9.89 20.73
CA HIS A 431 -5.94 11.24 20.59
C HIS A 431 -7.27 11.38 21.34
N ASP A 432 -7.39 12.41 22.19
CA ASP A 432 -8.61 12.77 22.91
C ASP A 432 -9.29 11.61 23.69
N GLY A 433 -8.49 10.72 24.28
CA GLY A 433 -9.00 9.55 25.02
C GLY A 433 -9.48 8.39 24.14
N TYR A 434 -9.21 8.47 22.83
CA TYR A 434 -9.47 7.42 21.85
C TYR A 434 -8.17 6.92 21.23
N THR A 435 -8.11 5.63 20.92
CA THR A 435 -7.06 5.04 20.08
C THR A 435 -7.58 4.97 18.66
N PHE A 436 -7.01 5.79 17.78
CA PHE A 436 -7.22 5.72 16.33
C PHE A 436 -6.26 4.68 15.77
N ALA A 437 -6.76 3.74 14.99
CA ALA A 437 -5.92 2.69 14.46
C ALA A 437 -6.36 2.27 13.06
N SER A 438 -5.40 1.79 12.28
CA SER A 438 -5.60 1.16 10.98
C SER A 438 -4.45 0.16 10.79
N GLY A 439 -4.57 -0.73 9.82
CA GLY A 439 -3.51 -1.71 9.56
C GLY A 439 -3.67 -2.40 8.22
N TYR A 440 -2.58 -3.03 7.76
CA TYR A 440 -2.58 -3.90 6.58
C TYR A 440 -2.37 -5.35 6.98
N TYR A 441 -2.82 -6.26 6.13
CA TYR A 441 -2.47 -7.67 6.23
C TYR A 441 -1.13 -7.91 5.52
N LEU A 442 -0.26 -8.71 6.14
CA LEU A 442 1.07 -8.96 5.60
C LEU A 442 1.06 -9.58 4.19
N PRO A 443 0.17 -10.53 3.86
CA PRO A 443 0.06 -11.05 2.50
C PRO A 443 -0.23 -9.95 1.46
N ASP A 444 -1.17 -9.05 1.77
CA ASP A 444 -1.52 -7.93 0.89
C ASP A 444 -0.34 -6.96 0.72
N ALA A 445 0.36 -6.65 1.82
CA ALA A 445 1.54 -5.78 1.78
C ALA A 445 2.70 -6.35 0.96
N ARG A 446 2.90 -7.68 0.93
CA ARG A 446 3.91 -8.33 0.08
C ARG A 446 3.59 -8.13 -1.40
N VAL A 447 2.34 -8.37 -1.79
CA VAL A 447 1.89 -8.19 -3.17
C VAL A 447 1.98 -6.73 -3.61
N GLN A 448 1.54 -5.80 -2.76
CA GLN A 448 1.63 -4.37 -3.05
C GLN A 448 3.09 -3.91 -3.17
N ALA A 449 4.01 -4.41 -2.33
CA ALA A 449 5.43 -4.06 -2.44
C ALA A 449 6.03 -4.47 -3.81
N VAL A 450 5.69 -5.65 -4.31
CA VAL A 450 6.15 -6.13 -5.63
C VAL A 450 5.64 -5.22 -6.75
N VAL A 451 4.37 -4.82 -6.69
CA VAL A 451 3.76 -3.90 -7.68
C VAL A 451 4.35 -2.49 -7.56
N ASP A 452 4.46 -1.95 -6.35
CA ASP A 452 5.00 -0.62 -6.08
C ASP A 452 6.45 -0.52 -6.61
N LEU A 453 7.28 -1.57 -6.43
CA LEU A 453 8.64 -1.59 -6.99
C LEU A 453 8.64 -1.63 -8.53
N ALA A 454 7.77 -2.45 -9.14
CA ALA A 454 7.66 -2.54 -10.59
C ALA A 454 7.25 -1.19 -11.21
N VAL A 455 6.28 -0.51 -10.59
CA VAL A 455 5.83 0.84 -10.99
C VAL A 455 6.94 1.86 -10.79
N ALA A 456 7.62 1.86 -9.64
CA ALA A 456 8.75 2.77 -9.40
C ALA A 456 9.89 2.55 -10.41
N SER A 457 10.15 1.30 -10.79
CA SER A 457 11.14 0.97 -11.82
C SER A 457 10.75 1.53 -13.18
N TYR A 458 9.50 1.32 -13.60
CA TYR A 458 8.98 1.86 -14.85
C TYR A 458 8.98 3.40 -14.86
N ARG A 459 8.61 4.05 -13.75
CA ARG A 459 8.69 5.52 -13.60
C ARG A 459 10.11 6.06 -13.77
N SER A 460 11.11 5.30 -13.32
CA SER A 460 12.50 5.74 -13.35
C SER A 460 13.17 5.58 -14.71
N ILE A 461 12.94 4.45 -15.40
CA ILE A 461 13.70 4.08 -16.61
C ILE A 461 12.81 3.67 -17.81
N GLY A 462 11.49 3.81 -17.70
CA GLY A 462 10.54 3.46 -18.77
C GLY A 462 10.52 1.97 -19.10
N GLU A 463 10.34 1.64 -20.38
CA GLU A 463 10.26 0.25 -20.87
C GLU A 463 11.53 -0.58 -20.58
N ASP A 464 12.69 0.05 -20.33
CA ASP A 464 13.91 -0.67 -19.92
C ASP A 464 13.70 -1.43 -18.59
N ALA A 465 12.73 -1.02 -17.76
CA ALA A 465 12.33 -1.74 -16.55
C ALA A 465 11.77 -3.15 -16.84
N PHE A 466 11.24 -3.40 -18.04
CA PHE A 466 10.69 -4.71 -18.40
C PHE A 466 11.75 -5.81 -18.39
N GLU A 467 12.99 -5.50 -18.76
CA GLU A 467 14.09 -6.48 -18.69
C GLU A 467 14.37 -6.89 -17.24
N ALA A 468 14.41 -5.93 -16.32
CA ALA A 468 14.59 -6.19 -14.89
C ALA A 468 13.42 -7.01 -14.31
N ILE A 469 12.18 -6.64 -14.66
CA ILE A 469 10.99 -7.39 -14.24
C ILE A 469 11.04 -8.83 -14.76
N ASN A 470 11.40 -9.04 -16.03
CA ASN A 470 11.55 -10.38 -16.62
C ASN A 470 12.65 -11.23 -15.95
N GLN A 471 13.62 -10.59 -15.30
CA GLN A 471 14.66 -11.27 -14.52
C GLN A 471 14.21 -11.60 -13.09
N GLY A 472 12.99 -11.23 -12.70
CA GLY A 472 12.44 -11.48 -11.37
C GLY A 472 12.80 -10.42 -10.33
N THR A 473 13.10 -9.19 -10.75
CA THR A 473 13.33 -8.09 -9.80
C THR A 473 12.15 -7.93 -8.84
N GLY A 474 12.41 -8.01 -7.54
CA GLY A 474 11.40 -7.93 -6.49
C GLY A 474 10.62 -9.23 -6.25
N SER A 475 10.86 -10.30 -7.02
CA SER A 475 10.22 -11.59 -6.76
C SER A 475 10.77 -12.24 -5.50
N HIS A 476 9.88 -12.71 -4.62
CA HIS A 476 10.25 -13.30 -3.33
C HIS A 476 10.11 -14.82 -3.29
N ASP A 477 9.14 -15.35 -4.01
CA ASP A 477 8.86 -16.78 -4.13
C ASP A 477 8.08 -17.05 -5.43
N ASP A 478 7.63 -18.29 -5.61
CA ASP A 478 6.89 -18.73 -6.80
C ASP A 478 5.48 -18.08 -6.92
N SER A 479 5.05 -17.27 -5.96
CA SER A 479 3.71 -16.66 -5.89
C SER A 479 3.76 -15.14 -5.95
N HIS A 480 4.78 -14.51 -5.36
CA HIS A 480 4.97 -13.07 -5.33
C HIS A 480 5.94 -12.62 -6.43
N TYR A 481 5.40 -12.29 -7.60
CA TYR A 481 6.15 -11.77 -8.75
C TYR A 481 5.33 -10.70 -9.50
N ALA A 482 6.02 -9.75 -10.13
CA ALA A 482 5.38 -8.71 -10.93
C ALA A 482 5.05 -9.21 -12.34
N THR A 483 3.88 -8.84 -12.85
CA THR A 483 3.48 -8.99 -14.24
C THR A 483 2.96 -7.65 -14.75
N VAL A 484 3.36 -7.26 -15.96
CA VAL A 484 2.91 -6.05 -16.63
C VAL A 484 2.11 -6.47 -17.86
N LEU A 485 0.91 -5.92 -17.99
CA LEU A 485 -0.01 -6.20 -19.09
C LEU A 485 -0.44 -4.91 -19.77
N THR A 486 -0.78 -4.99 -21.05
CA THR A 486 -1.61 -3.95 -21.67
C THR A 486 -3.02 -4.00 -21.08
N GLN A 487 -3.82 -2.94 -21.25
CA GLN A 487 -5.25 -2.97 -20.89
C GLN A 487 -6.06 -4.06 -21.63
N THR A 488 -5.55 -4.58 -22.76
CA THR A 488 -6.14 -5.71 -23.48
C THR A 488 -5.74 -7.07 -22.90
N GLY A 489 -4.96 -7.09 -21.81
CA GLY A 489 -4.49 -8.30 -21.12
C GLY A 489 -3.27 -8.98 -21.75
N THR A 490 -2.58 -8.33 -22.69
CA THR A 490 -1.35 -8.89 -23.27
C THR A 490 -0.19 -8.67 -22.31
N VAL A 491 0.44 -9.76 -21.86
CA VAL A 491 1.64 -9.69 -21.00
C VAL A 491 2.80 -9.09 -21.79
N VAL A 492 3.37 -7.99 -21.29
CA VAL A 492 4.55 -7.31 -21.87
C VAL A 492 5.81 -7.55 -21.05
N ALA A 493 5.68 -7.84 -19.76
CA ALA A 493 6.76 -8.29 -18.89
C ALA A 493 6.23 -9.17 -17.77
N SER A 494 6.99 -10.17 -17.32
CA SER A 494 6.62 -10.98 -16.16
C SER A 494 7.85 -11.58 -15.49
N GLY A 495 7.96 -11.37 -14.19
CA GLY A 495 8.95 -12.00 -13.32
C GLY A 495 8.53 -13.38 -12.81
N ALA A 496 7.48 -13.97 -13.37
CA ALA A 496 7.00 -15.30 -12.98
C ALA A 496 8.06 -16.38 -13.32
N PRO A 497 8.20 -17.43 -12.48
CA PRO A 497 9.03 -18.57 -12.84
C PRO A 497 8.61 -19.20 -14.18
N PRO A 498 9.54 -19.84 -14.93
CA PRO A 498 9.19 -20.53 -16.16
C PRO A 498 8.06 -21.55 -15.98
N GLY A 499 6.96 -21.39 -16.72
CA GLY A 499 5.74 -22.20 -16.59
C GLY A 499 4.63 -21.59 -15.73
N PHE A 500 4.88 -20.45 -15.10
CA PHE A 500 3.89 -19.64 -14.35
C PHE A 500 3.44 -18.39 -15.12
N VAL A 501 4.07 -18.11 -16.28
CA VAL A 501 3.61 -17.09 -17.23
C VAL A 501 2.43 -17.67 -17.99
N GLU A 502 1.23 -17.29 -17.58
CA GLU A 502 0.02 -17.57 -18.32
C GLU A 502 -0.20 -16.44 -19.33
N ASP A 503 -0.43 -16.79 -20.59
CA ASP A 503 -1.08 -15.86 -21.52
C ASP A 503 -2.53 -15.78 -21.02
N VAL A 504 -2.79 -14.78 -20.18
CA VAL A 504 -4.15 -14.45 -19.76
C VAL A 504 -4.85 -14.02 -21.04
N ASP A 505 -5.78 -14.84 -21.53
CA ASP A 505 -6.52 -14.64 -22.78
C ASP A 505 -7.43 -13.39 -22.60
N GLY A 506 -6.79 -12.22 -22.63
CA GLY A 506 -7.26 -11.02 -21.95
C GLY A 506 -7.08 -11.08 -20.42
N LEU A 507 -7.28 -9.93 -19.75
CA LEU A 507 -7.89 -9.95 -18.41
C LEU A 507 -9.18 -10.81 -18.49
N PRO A 508 -9.96 -11.03 -17.42
CA PRO A 508 -11.38 -11.30 -17.60
C PRO A 508 -12.06 -10.11 -18.32
N VAL A 509 -11.77 -9.88 -19.61
CA VAL A 509 -12.44 -8.97 -20.54
C VAL A 509 -13.57 -9.72 -21.25
N SER A 510 -13.71 -11.03 -21.01
CA SER A 510 -14.77 -11.86 -21.57
C SER A 510 -15.96 -11.99 -20.61
N GLY A 511 -16.72 -10.90 -20.48
CA GLY A 511 -18.18 -10.98 -20.56
C GLY A 511 -19.01 -11.39 -19.34
N ASP A 512 -18.46 -11.46 -18.12
CA ASP A 512 -19.27 -11.50 -16.89
C ASP A 512 -18.83 -10.43 -15.88
N ARG A 513 -19.76 -10.04 -15.02
CA ARG A 513 -19.89 -8.73 -14.35
C ARG A 513 -18.73 -8.27 -13.45
N ASP A 514 -17.81 -9.14 -13.04
CA ASP A 514 -16.61 -8.75 -12.28
C ASP A 514 -15.66 -7.86 -13.08
N SER A 515 -15.74 -7.90 -14.40
CA SER A 515 -15.02 -6.94 -15.25
C SER A 515 -15.46 -5.50 -14.96
N LEU A 516 -16.75 -5.22 -14.78
CA LEU A 516 -17.25 -3.84 -14.68
C LEU A 516 -16.84 -3.15 -13.37
N ALA A 517 -16.93 -3.85 -12.23
CA ALA A 517 -16.57 -3.29 -10.92
C ALA A 517 -15.06 -3.03 -10.82
N VAL A 518 -14.23 -4.00 -11.25
CA VAL A 518 -12.77 -3.80 -11.30
C VAL A 518 -12.39 -2.67 -12.26
N TYR A 519 -13.10 -2.50 -13.38
CA TYR A 519 -12.89 -1.36 -14.27
C TYR A 519 -13.36 -0.03 -13.67
N GLU A 520 -14.47 -0.02 -12.94
CA GLU A 520 -14.96 1.16 -12.21
C GLU A 520 -13.93 1.57 -11.15
N ASP A 521 -13.46 0.63 -10.32
CA ASP A 521 -12.42 0.87 -9.31
C ASP A 521 -11.10 1.30 -9.96
N LEU A 522 -10.64 0.65 -11.03
CA LEU A 522 -9.42 1.08 -11.73
C LEU A 522 -9.56 2.46 -12.36
N ALA A 523 -10.73 2.80 -12.90
CA ALA A 523 -10.99 4.12 -13.47
C ALA A 523 -11.14 5.20 -12.39
N GLU A 524 -11.65 4.85 -11.21
CA GLU A 524 -11.86 5.76 -10.11
C GLU A 524 -10.58 5.94 -9.28
N ASP A 525 -9.94 4.84 -8.87
CA ASP A 525 -8.83 4.74 -7.91
C ASP A 525 -7.45 4.56 -8.55
N GLY A 526 -7.37 4.16 -9.82
CA GLY A 526 -6.10 3.79 -10.46
C GLY A 526 -5.55 2.45 -9.97
N SER A 527 -6.26 1.75 -9.08
CA SER A 527 -5.86 0.46 -8.52
C SER A 527 -7.05 -0.34 -8.03
N ALA A 528 -6.96 -1.67 -8.04
CA ALA A 528 -8.04 -2.54 -7.57
C ALA A 528 -7.52 -3.89 -7.08
N TRP A 529 -8.19 -4.46 -6.08
CA TRP A 529 -8.04 -5.89 -5.75
C TRP A 529 -9.03 -6.72 -6.54
N PHE A 530 -8.62 -7.93 -6.92
CA PHE A 530 -9.54 -8.91 -7.51
C PHE A 530 -9.14 -10.33 -7.12
N GLU A 531 -10.11 -11.25 -7.21
CA GLU A 531 -9.96 -12.65 -6.86
C GLU A 531 -10.51 -13.52 -7.99
N LEU A 532 -9.79 -14.58 -8.35
CA LEU A 532 -10.28 -15.56 -9.31
C LEU A 532 -9.74 -16.97 -9.04
N PRO A 533 -10.47 -18.01 -9.48
CA PRO A 533 -9.92 -19.36 -9.54
C PRO A 533 -8.84 -19.46 -10.62
N VAL A 534 -7.64 -19.91 -10.23
CA VAL A 534 -6.51 -20.18 -11.13
C VAL A 534 -5.91 -21.53 -10.79
N THR A 535 -5.45 -22.28 -11.79
CA THR A 535 -4.67 -23.49 -11.53
C THR A 535 -3.32 -23.10 -10.96
N ASN A 536 -3.07 -23.37 -9.67
CA ASN A 536 -1.75 -23.11 -9.10
C ASN A 536 -0.74 -24.09 -9.73
N PRO A 537 0.21 -23.62 -10.56
CA PRO A 537 1.11 -24.50 -11.30
C PRO A 537 2.06 -25.30 -10.39
N ALA A 538 2.25 -24.86 -9.14
CA ALA A 538 3.05 -25.57 -8.15
C ALA A 538 2.30 -26.77 -7.50
N THR A 539 0.97 -26.80 -7.61
CA THR A 539 0.12 -27.89 -7.07
C THR A 539 -0.65 -28.64 -8.14
N GLY A 540 -0.86 -28.04 -9.32
CA GLY A 540 -1.72 -28.55 -10.37
C GLY A 540 -3.21 -28.51 -10.04
N THR A 541 -3.62 -27.81 -8.97
CA THR A 541 -5.02 -27.71 -8.54
C THR A 541 -5.53 -26.28 -8.63
N GLU A 542 -6.82 -26.14 -8.94
CA GLU A 542 -7.52 -24.86 -8.90
C GLU A 542 -7.56 -24.31 -7.47
N GLN A 543 -7.11 -23.07 -7.30
CA GLN A 543 -7.07 -22.32 -6.05
C GLN A 543 -7.49 -20.88 -6.33
N ILE A 544 -8.02 -20.18 -5.32
CA ILE A 544 -8.27 -18.75 -5.46
C ILE A 544 -6.96 -17.99 -5.37
N LYS A 545 -6.70 -17.17 -6.40
CA LYS A 545 -5.62 -16.20 -6.43
C LYS A 545 -6.20 -14.81 -6.21
N ARG A 546 -5.71 -14.12 -5.19
CA ARG A 546 -5.98 -12.71 -4.94
C ARG A 546 -4.86 -11.88 -5.53
N SER A 547 -5.19 -10.85 -6.29
CA SER A 547 -4.20 -10.06 -7.02
C SER A 547 -4.50 -8.56 -6.92
N TRP A 548 -3.44 -7.76 -6.86
CA TRP A 548 -3.47 -6.30 -6.88
C TRP A 548 -3.20 -5.80 -8.29
N LEU A 549 -4.06 -4.92 -8.80
CA LEU A 549 -3.88 -4.21 -10.07
C LEU A 549 -3.53 -2.76 -9.80
N TYR A 550 -2.61 -2.23 -10.57
CA TYR A 550 -2.26 -0.82 -10.57
C TYR A 550 -2.14 -0.33 -12.02
N LEU A 551 -2.91 0.68 -12.40
CA LEU A 551 -2.91 1.25 -13.74
C LEU A 551 -1.97 2.46 -13.80
N TYR A 552 -0.99 2.40 -14.70
CA TYR A 552 -0.05 3.50 -14.93
C TYR A 552 0.42 3.49 -16.38
N ASP A 553 0.34 4.64 -17.05
CA ASP A 553 0.78 4.81 -18.45
C ASP A 553 0.16 3.77 -19.41
N ASP A 554 -1.17 3.57 -19.30
CA ASP A 554 -1.94 2.56 -20.04
C ASP A 554 -1.50 1.09 -19.86
N LEU A 555 -0.66 0.83 -18.86
CA LEU A 555 -0.21 -0.50 -18.47
C LEU A 555 -0.80 -0.89 -17.12
N LEU A 556 -1.10 -2.18 -16.97
CA LEU A 556 -1.53 -2.79 -15.72
C LEU A 556 -0.35 -3.52 -15.09
N PHE A 557 0.04 -3.08 -13.90
CA PHE A 557 1.03 -3.73 -13.06
C PHE A 557 0.29 -4.62 -12.06
N THR A 558 0.70 -5.87 -11.93
CA THR A 558 0.02 -6.82 -11.05
C THR A 558 0.95 -7.80 -10.37
N SER A 559 0.57 -8.20 -9.17
CA SER A 559 1.10 -9.34 -8.44
C SER A 559 -0.04 -9.93 -7.60
N GLY A 560 0.12 -11.15 -7.10
CA GLY A 560 -0.92 -11.79 -6.31
C GLY A 560 -0.40 -12.93 -5.44
N TYR A 561 -1.28 -13.56 -4.69
CA TYR A 561 -0.99 -14.75 -3.91
C TYR A 561 -2.16 -15.72 -3.97
N TYR A 562 -1.86 -17.01 -3.80
CA TYR A 562 -2.91 -18.02 -3.57
C TYR A 562 -3.35 -17.95 -2.11
N ILE A 563 -4.66 -17.86 -1.86
CA ILE A 563 -5.22 -17.78 -0.49
C ILE A 563 -4.60 -18.83 0.46
N PRO A 564 -4.57 -20.15 0.16
CA PRO A 564 -4.02 -21.14 1.09
C PRO A 564 -2.53 -20.96 1.38
N GLU A 565 -1.76 -20.41 0.43
CA GLU A 565 -0.34 -20.11 0.62
C GLU A 565 -0.15 -18.93 1.58
N SER A 566 -0.98 -17.89 1.44
CA SER A 566 -0.97 -16.72 2.35
C SER A 566 -1.32 -17.08 3.79
N GLU A 567 -2.22 -18.04 4.00
CA GLU A 567 -2.57 -18.53 5.33
C GLU A 567 -1.40 -19.29 5.98
N ALA A 568 -0.75 -20.17 5.22
CA ALA A 568 0.43 -20.87 5.70
C ALA A 568 1.58 -19.91 6.04
N GLN A 569 1.83 -18.90 5.20
CA GLN A 569 2.80 -17.85 5.51
C GLN A 569 2.40 -17.04 6.76
N SER A 570 1.13 -16.66 6.91
CA SER A 570 0.64 -15.94 8.09
C SER A 570 0.85 -16.72 9.39
N VAL A 571 0.68 -18.05 9.37
CA VAL A 571 0.98 -18.91 10.52
C VAL A 571 2.48 -18.93 10.83
N VAL A 572 3.34 -19.00 9.81
CA VAL A 572 4.79 -18.92 10.00
C VAL A 572 5.18 -17.57 10.57
N ASP A 573 4.70 -16.46 10.00
CA ASP A 573 4.99 -15.10 10.48
C ASP A 573 4.59 -14.92 11.94
N ARG A 574 3.35 -15.33 12.29
CA ARG A 574 2.85 -15.32 13.67
C ARG A 574 3.75 -16.12 14.62
N THR A 575 4.28 -17.25 14.16
CA THR A 575 5.16 -18.12 14.96
C THR A 575 6.53 -17.49 15.17
N VAL A 576 7.07 -16.81 14.14
CA VAL A 576 8.32 -16.05 14.27
C VAL A 576 8.14 -14.88 15.24
N PHE A 577 7.04 -14.14 15.16
CA PHE A 577 6.75 -13.06 16.12
C PHE A 577 6.69 -13.57 17.56
N LEU A 578 6.06 -14.73 17.78
CA LEU A 578 6.04 -15.36 19.10
C LEU A 578 7.45 -15.72 19.58
N TYR A 579 8.30 -16.27 18.70
CA TYR A 579 9.70 -16.58 19.02
C TYR A 579 10.53 -15.32 19.31
N VAL A 580 10.35 -14.24 18.54
CA VAL A 580 11.07 -12.98 18.79
C VAL A 580 10.74 -12.41 20.17
N ASN A 581 9.50 -12.57 20.65
CA ASN A 581 9.08 -12.07 21.96
C ASN A 581 9.48 -13.00 23.12
N GLU A 582 9.35 -14.31 22.94
CA GLU A 582 9.46 -15.29 24.03
C GLU A 582 10.77 -16.12 23.98
N GLY A 583 11.55 -16.00 22.92
CA GLY A 583 12.69 -16.88 22.63
C GLY A 583 12.27 -18.34 22.50
N GLU A 584 13.14 -19.27 22.93
CA GLU A 584 12.85 -20.71 22.89
C GLU A 584 11.63 -21.11 23.73
N ALA A 585 11.16 -20.29 24.68
CA ALA A 585 9.92 -20.57 25.42
C ALA A 585 8.70 -20.63 24.49
N ALA A 586 8.76 -20.00 23.32
CA ALA A 586 7.74 -20.12 22.29
C ALA A 586 7.51 -21.59 21.84
N PHE A 587 8.54 -22.45 21.88
CA PHE A 587 8.43 -23.85 21.43
C PHE A 587 7.47 -24.66 22.29
N ASP A 588 7.45 -24.40 23.59
CA ASP A 588 6.48 -24.98 24.54
C ASP A 588 5.07 -24.39 24.32
N MET A 589 4.97 -23.10 23.97
CA MET A 589 3.68 -22.46 23.67
C MET A 589 3.05 -22.98 22.38
N ILE A 590 3.88 -23.33 21.40
CA ILE A 590 3.45 -23.92 20.12
C ILE A 590 3.02 -25.37 20.31
N THR A 591 3.73 -26.14 21.13
CA THR A 591 3.57 -27.59 21.21
C THR A 591 2.47 -27.96 22.20
N PRO A 592 1.32 -28.52 21.76
CA PRO A 592 0.26 -28.93 22.66
C PRO A 592 0.67 -30.14 23.51
N GLU A 593 0.05 -30.32 24.68
CA GLU A 593 0.35 -31.47 25.56
C GLU A 593 -0.02 -32.82 24.93
N VAL A 594 -1.05 -32.83 24.07
CA VAL A 594 -1.55 -34.00 23.34
C VAL A 594 -1.73 -33.65 21.88
N SER A 595 -1.77 -34.65 21.00
CA SER A 595 -2.03 -34.40 19.59
C SER A 595 -3.36 -33.65 19.41
N ALA A 596 -3.34 -32.59 18.62
CA ALA A 596 -4.50 -31.76 18.36
C ALA A 596 -5.18 -32.21 17.05
N SER A 597 -6.51 -32.34 17.08
CA SER A 597 -7.34 -32.34 15.86
C SER A 597 -7.47 -30.89 15.43
N THR A 598 -6.94 -30.54 14.27
CA THR A 598 -6.94 -29.16 13.75
C THR A 598 -7.16 -29.18 12.25
N ASP A 599 -7.81 -28.14 11.74
CA ASP A 599 -8.36 -27.99 10.38
C ASP A 599 -7.31 -27.72 9.28
N ALA A 600 -6.09 -28.26 9.47
CA ALA A 600 -4.95 -28.36 8.55
C ALA A 600 -3.77 -27.41 8.76
N LEU A 601 -3.98 -26.21 9.28
CA LEU A 601 -2.92 -25.20 9.42
C LEU A 601 -2.34 -25.21 10.83
N TYR A 602 -1.10 -25.65 10.95
CA TYR A 602 -0.37 -25.67 12.22
C TYR A 602 1.11 -25.36 12.01
N PRO A 603 1.74 -24.63 12.96
CA PRO A 603 3.16 -24.39 12.91
C PRO A 603 3.97 -25.60 13.40
N PHE A 604 5.15 -25.78 12.85
CA PHE A 604 6.21 -26.61 13.41
C PHE A 604 7.56 -25.93 13.19
N VAL A 605 8.52 -26.23 14.05
CA VAL A 605 9.85 -25.61 14.03
C VAL A 605 10.90 -26.70 14.05
N MET A 606 11.94 -26.55 13.24
CA MET A 606 13.08 -27.47 13.19
C MET A 606 14.39 -26.73 13.40
N ASP A 607 15.37 -27.37 14.03
CA ASP A 607 16.74 -26.89 14.04
C ASP A 607 17.36 -27.01 12.63
N PHE A 608 17.92 -25.92 12.12
CA PHE A 608 18.42 -25.84 10.74
C PHE A 608 19.60 -26.79 10.48
N ALA A 609 20.47 -27.00 11.48
CA ALA A 609 21.68 -27.80 11.31
C ALA A 609 21.42 -29.31 11.38
N THR A 610 20.52 -29.71 12.27
CA THR A 610 20.24 -31.11 12.61
C THR A 610 18.96 -31.65 11.96
N SER A 611 18.08 -30.78 11.46
CA SER A 611 16.71 -31.09 10.99
C SER A 611 15.79 -31.70 12.05
N GLU A 612 16.16 -31.60 13.32
CA GLU A 612 15.36 -32.09 14.44
C GLU A 612 14.18 -31.14 14.70
N THR A 613 12.97 -31.68 14.81
CA THR A 613 11.78 -30.90 15.17
C THR A 613 11.86 -30.47 16.62
N VAL A 614 11.84 -29.16 16.88
CA VAL A 614 11.90 -28.56 18.23
C VAL A 614 10.53 -28.13 18.74
N ALA A 615 9.57 -27.89 17.84
CA ALA A 615 8.17 -27.61 18.19
C ALA A 615 7.22 -28.16 17.12
N HIS A 616 6.03 -28.62 17.52
CA HIS A 616 5.03 -29.07 16.55
C HIS A 616 3.60 -28.87 17.07
N GLY A 617 2.85 -27.97 16.44
CA GLY A 617 1.52 -27.52 16.85
C GLY A 617 0.37 -28.51 16.65
N ALA A 618 0.66 -29.78 16.37
CA ALA A 618 -0.38 -30.80 16.15
C ALA A 618 0.06 -32.19 16.61
N TYR A 619 1.35 -32.51 16.47
CA TYR A 619 1.90 -33.81 16.82
C TYR A 619 3.09 -33.65 17.78
N PRO A 620 2.85 -33.48 19.09
CA PRO A 620 3.93 -33.27 20.07
C PRO A 620 4.90 -34.45 20.15
N HIS A 621 4.44 -35.65 19.78
CA HIS A 621 5.29 -36.84 19.70
C HIS A 621 6.34 -36.79 18.57
N LEU A 622 6.33 -35.77 17.71
CA LEU A 622 7.34 -35.54 16.68
C LEU A 622 8.49 -34.62 17.12
N VAL A 623 8.37 -33.96 18.28
CA VAL A 623 9.48 -33.23 18.89
C VAL A 623 10.63 -34.20 19.18
N GLU A 624 11.87 -33.73 19.00
CA GLU A 624 13.12 -34.50 19.02
C GLU A 624 13.29 -35.53 17.90
N LYS A 625 12.50 -35.43 16.82
CA LYS A 625 12.59 -36.33 15.65
C LYS A 625 12.93 -35.58 14.37
N VAL A 626 13.58 -36.30 13.46
CA VAL A 626 13.85 -35.84 12.09
C VAL A 626 12.73 -36.31 11.15
N PRO A 627 12.13 -35.45 10.31
CA PRO A 627 11.08 -35.81 9.35
C PRO A 627 11.63 -36.55 8.11
N ALA A 628 12.39 -37.63 8.34
CA ALA A 628 13.14 -38.37 7.33
C ALA A 628 12.27 -39.11 6.29
N THR A 629 10.99 -39.35 6.60
CA THR A 629 10.03 -40.06 5.74
C THR A 629 8.93 -39.17 5.17
N SER A 630 8.96 -37.86 5.45
CA SER A 630 7.99 -36.90 4.94
C SER A 630 8.71 -35.78 4.21
N LEU A 631 9.04 -34.68 4.90
CA LEU A 631 9.66 -33.48 4.35
C LEU A 631 10.94 -33.80 3.56
N HIS A 632 11.80 -34.68 4.09
CA HIS A 632 13.07 -35.05 3.44
C HIS A 632 12.91 -35.93 2.19
N GLN A 633 11.72 -36.51 1.99
CA GLN A 633 11.34 -37.31 0.81
C GLN A 633 10.32 -36.58 -0.06
N GLY A 634 10.12 -35.28 0.18
CA GLY A 634 9.25 -34.43 -0.62
C GLY A 634 9.81 -34.12 -2.01
N ALA A 635 9.18 -33.14 -2.66
CA ALA A 635 9.59 -32.61 -3.96
C ALA A 635 11.03 -32.07 -3.95
N LYS A 636 11.49 -31.55 -2.80
CA LYS A 636 12.86 -31.08 -2.57
C LYS A 636 13.55 -31.93 -1.50
N THR A 637 14.82 -32.26 -1.73
CA THR A 637 15.67 -32.90 -0.71
C THR A 637 16.04 -31.88 0.38
N TRP A 638 16.34 -32.36 1.59
CA TRP A 638 16.76 -31.46 2.68
C TRP A 638 17.96 -30.56 2.33
N PRO A 639 19.04 -31.05 1.66
CA PRO A 639 20.12 -30.16 1.22
C PRO A 639 19.68 -29.05 0.26
N GLN A 640 18.73 -29.32 -0.64
CA GLN A 640 18.18 -28.29 -1.53
C GLN A 640 17.35 -27.26 -0.74
N ILE A 641 16.55 -27.72 0.22
CA ILE A 641 15.81 -26.83 1.13
C ILE A 641 16.79 -25.93 1.89
N GLN A 642 17.88 -26.48 2.44
CA GLN A 642 18.88 -25.69 3.17
C GLN A 642 19.59 -24.65 2.28
N GLU A 643 19.91 -25.02 1.03
CA GLU A 643 20.51 -24.11 0.05
C GLU A 643 19.58 -22.92 -0.25
N GLU A 644 18.31 -23.20 -0.53
CA GLU A 644 17.31 -22.16 -0.81
C GLU A 644 17.00 -21.29 0.42
N LEU A 645 16.91 -21.87 1.61
CA LEU A 645 16.73 -21.12 2.85
C LEU A 645 17.89 -20.16 3.13
N LEU A 646 19.12 -20.56 2.86
CA LEU A 646 20.30 -19.69 3.01
C LEU A 646 20.35 -18.59 1.95
N ALA A 647 19.88 -18.88 0.74
CA ALA A 647 19.87 -17.93 -0.37
C ALA A 647 18.74 -16.88 -0.24
N ASN A 648 17.54 -17.33 0.13
CA ASN A 648 16.31 -16.56 -0.03
C ASN A 648 15.59 -16.28 1.31
N GLY A 649 16.03 -16.89 2.42
CA GLY A 649 15.35 -16.84 3.71
C GLY A 649 14.13 -17.75 3.82
N GLY A 650 13.44 -18.06 2.72
CA GLY A 650 12.27 -18.95 2.69
C GLY A 650 12.18 -19.83 1.45
N THR A 651 11.40 -20.91 1.54
CA THR A 651 11.11 -21.81 0.40
C THR A 651 9.82 -22.62 0.57
N TRP A 652 9.16 -22.91 -0.55
CA TRP A 652 8.05 -23.86 -0.63
C TRP A 652 8.54 -25.27 -0.94
N THR A 653 7.89 -26.28 -0.35
CA THR A 653 8.04 -27.68 -0.74
C THR A 653 6.75 -28.45 -0.53
N SER A 654 6.56 -29.50 -1.33
CA SER A 654 5.41 -30.41 -1.22
C SER A 654 5.88 -31.80 -0.81
N TYR A 655 5.15 -32.44 0.10
CA TYR A 655 5.42 -33.80 0.57
C TYR A 655 4.14 -34.44 1.07
N VAL A 656 4.20 -35.74 1.29
CA VAL A 656 3.06 -36.51 1.78
C VAL A 656 3.07 -36.54 3.32
N PHE A 657 1.93 -36.22 3.95
CA PHE A 657 1.82 -36.22 5.41
C PHE A 657 0.41 -36.54 5.91
N ALA A 658 0.31 -37.03 7.16
CA ALA A 658 -0.97 -37.32 7.79
C ALA A 658 -1.69 -36.02 8.16
N ASN A 659 -2.93 -35.86 7.70
CA ASN A 659 -3.82 -34.76 8.09
C ASN A 659 -4.31 -34.99 9.54
N PRO A 660 -4.05 -34.05 10.48
CA PRO A 660 -4.38 -34.23 11.89
C PRO A 660 -5.87 -34.34 12.19
N ASP A 661 -6.74 -33.90 11.27
CA ASP A 661 -8.18 -34.00 11.43
C ASP A 661 -8.75 -35.33 10.92
N THR A 662 -8.23 -35.85 9.80
CA THR A 662 -8.71 -37.10 9.20
C THR A 662 -7.86 -38.33 9.51
N ASP A 663 -6.66 -38.13 10.05
CA ASP A 663 -5.59 -39.14 10.15
C ASP A 663 -5.24 -39.79 8.79
N THR A 664 -5.53 -39.09 7.67
CA THR A 664 -5.24 -39.58 6.34
C THR A 664 -4.01 -38.95 5.73
N THR A 665 -3.24 -39.79 5.05
CA THR A 665 -2.10 -39.36 4.27
C THR A 665 -2.56 -38.59 3.04
N GLN A 666 -2.13 -37.34 2.92
CA GLN A 666 -2.47 -36.43 1.82
C GLN A 666 -1.23 -35.64 1.36
N ASP A 667 -1.28 -35.10 0.15
CA ASP A 667 -0.27 -34.15 -0.32
C ASP A 667 -0.41 -32.83 0.46
N LYS A 668 0.70 -32.41 1.06
CA LYS A 668 0.82 -31.19 1.85
C LYS A 668 1.86 -30.28 1.20
N ARG A 669 1.50 -29.02 1.02
CA ARG A 669 2.41 -27.95 0.59
C ARG A 669 2.76 -27.08 1.80
N THR A 670 4.04 -26.81 2.02
CA THR A 670 4.54 -26.17 3.25
C THR A 670 5.52 -25.05 2.91
N TRP A 671 5.32 -23.91 3.55
CA TRP A 671 6.25 -22.79 3.58
C TRP A 671 7.27 -23.04 4.70
N LEU A 672 8.55 -22.86 4.40
CA LEU A 672 9.64 -22.91 5.37
C LEU A 672 10.37 -21.58 5.37
N TYR A 673 10.69 -21.06 6.55
CA TYR A 673 11.36 -19.79 6.74
C TYR A 673 12.48 -19.92 7.79
N LEU A 674 13.69 -19.50 7.43
CA LEU A 674 14.88 -19.56 8.27
C LEU A 674 15.01 -18.30 9.10
N HIS A 675 15.01 -18.45 10.42
CA HIS A 675 15.24 -17.37 11.37
C HIS A 675 16.01 -17.89 12.59
N ASP A 676 17.09 -17.21 12.97
CA ASP A 676 17.89 -17.50 14.16
C ASP A 676 18.33 -18.98 14.30
N GLY A 677 18.73 -19.60 13.19
CA GLY A 677 19.15 -21.01 13.17
C GLY A 677 18.00 -22.03 13.25
N TYR A 678 16.75 -21.58 13.24
CA TYR A 678 15.56 -22.42 13.19
C TYR A 678 14.80 -22.25 11.88
N VAL A 679 14.16 -23.32 11.44
CA VAL A 679 13.26 -23.33 10.29
C VAL A 679 11.82 -23.39 10.80
N PHE A 680 11.13 -22.26 10.70
CA PHE A 680 9.71 -22.10 11.02
C PHE A 680 8.89 -22.52 9.81
N ALA A 681 7.88 -23.37 10.02
CA ALA A 681 7.14 -23.94 8.92
C ALA A 681 5.66 -24.14 9.23
N ALA A 682 4.82 -23.94 8.22
CA ALA A 682 3.41 -24.27 8.23
C ALA A 682 2.96 -24.57 6.80
N GLY A 683 1.87 -25.32 6.66
CA GLY A 683 1.42 -25.75 5.34
C GLY A 683 -0.02 -26.22 5.34
N TYR A 684 -0.56 -26.38 4.14
CA TYR A 684 -1.93 -26.77 3.89
C TYR A 684 -1.99 -28.08 3.08
N TYR A 685 -3.09 -28.82 3.21
CA TYR A 685 -3.32 -30.01 2.39
C TYR A 685 -3.95 -29.59 1.06
N ILE A 686 -3.35 -30.04 -0.05
CA ILE A 686 -3.69 -29.56 -1.39
C ILE A 686 -5.16 -29.87 -1.72
N ARG A 687 -5.63 -31.07 -1.36
CA ARG A 687 -7.03 -31.48 -1.60
C ARG A 687 -8.05 -30.69 -0.78
N ASP A 688 -7.70 -30.33 0.46
CA ASP A 688 -8.55 -29.46 1.29
C ASP A 688 -8.66 -28.06 0.66
N SER A 689 -7.53 -27.49 0.20
CA SER A 689 -7.52 -26.18 -0.46
C SER A 689 -8.30 -26.12 -1.76
N GLN A 690 -8.29 -27.21 -2.56
CA GLN A 690 -9.07 -27.30 -3.80
C GLN A 690 -10.57 -27.18 -3.52
N VAL A 691 -11.06 -27.88 -2.49
CA VAL A 691 -12.47 -27.83 -2.12
C VAL A 691 -12.85 -26.47 -1.54
N GLN A 692 -11.99 -25.87 -0.72
CA GLN A 692 -12.18 -24.51 -0.22
C GLN A 692 -12.27 -23.50 -1.37
N ALA A 693 -11.44 -23.64 -2.41
CA ALA A 693 -11.48 -22.79 -3.59
C ALA A 693 -12.80 -22.92 -4.37
N ILE A 694 -13.34 -24.14 -4.51
CA ILE A 694 -14.66 -24.34 -5.14
C ILE A 694 -15.77 -23.62 -4.36
N VAL A 695 -15.74 -23.68 -3.03
CA VAL A 695 -16.72 -22.96 -2.17
C VAL A 695 -16.57 -21.45 -2.31
N HIS A 696 -15.33 -20.94 -2.26
CA HIS A 696 -15.05 -19.51 -2.40
C HIS A 696 -15.47 -18.99 -3.77
N ASN A 697 -15.19 -19.73 -4.85
CA ASN A 697 -15.62 -19.36 -6.20
C ASN A 697 -17.16 -19.34 -6.34
N ALA A 698 -17.86 -20.26 -5.66
CA ALA A 698 -19.32 -20.24 -5.65
C ALA A 698 -19.89 -19.00 -4.92
N ILE A 699 -19.19 -18.52 -3.88
CA ILE A 699 -19.53 -17.25 -3.20
C ILE A 699 -19.25 -16.06 -4.10
N LEU A 700 -18.09 -16.00 -4.76
CA LEU A 700 -17.78 -14.94 -5.75
C LEU A 700 -18.84 -14.90 -6.86
N THR A 701 -19.24 -16.07 -7.38
CA THR A 701 -20.32 -16.18 -8.37
C THR A 701 -21.64 -15.62 -7.85
N TYR A 702 -21.97 -15.88 -6.58
CA TYR A 702 -23.16 -15.33 -5.94
C TYR A 702 -23.08 -13.83 -5.73
N GLN A 703 -21.94 -13.30 -5.28
CA GLN A 703 -21.74 -11.87 -5.07
C GLN A 703 -21.86 -11.10 -6.39
N ALA A 704 -21.36 -11.67 -7.49
CA ALA A 704 -21.42 -11.06 -8.82
C ALA A 704 -22.84 -11.03 -9.42
N ASP A 705 -23.63 -12.09 -9.25
CA ASP A 705 -25.00 -12.16 -9.75
C ASP A 705 -25.91 -13.04 -8.86
N PRO A 706 -26.43 -12.48 -7.75
CA PRO A 706 -27.26 -13.23 -6.81
C PRO A 706 -28.51 -13.85 -7.45
N ASP A 707 -29.06 -13.20 -8.50
CA ASP A 707 -30.29 -13.61 -9.17
C ASP A 707 -30.08 -14.87 -10.05
N ASN A 708 -28.87 -15.09 -10.57
CA ASN A 708 -28.57 -16.20 -11.49
C ASN A 708 -27.55 -17.22 -10.95
N ALA A 709 -26.87 -16.94 -9.84
CA ALA A 709 -25.79 -17.78 -9.33
C ALA A 709 -26.19 -19.24 -9.06
N PHE A 710 -27.39 -19.48 -8.51
CA PHE A 710 -27.87 -20.84 -8.24
C PHE A 710 -28.09 -21.64 -9.53
N ALA A 711 -28.61 -20.99 -10.58
CA ALA A 711 -28.75 -21.60 -11.89
C ALA A 711 -27.40 -21.89 -12.54
N ALA A 712 -26.41 -21.01 -12.35
CA ALA A 712 -25.04 -21.23 -12.81
C ALA A 712 -24.39 -22.44 -12.10
N ILE A 713 -24.60 -22.59 -10.78
CA ILE A 713 -24.15 -23.76 -10.02
C ILE A 713 -24.82 -25.04 -10.53
N ASP A 714 -26.14 -25.05 -10.74
CA ASP A 714 -26.86 -26.21 -11.26
C ASP A 714 -26.38 -26.65 -12.65
N ALA A 715 -26.03 -25.69 -13.52
CA ALA A 715 -25.56 -25.95 -14.88
C ALA A 715 -24.23 -26.72 -14.92
N LEU A 716 -23.44 -26.72 -13.84
CA LEU A 716 -22.21 -27.53 -13.74
C LEU A 716 -22.48 -29.03 -13.88
N SER A 717 -23.70 -29.48 -13.60
CA SER A 717 -24.10 -30.88 -13.74
C SER A 717 -24.18 -31.39 -15.19
N GLU A 718 -24.13 -30.48 -16.17
CA GLU A 718 -24.04 -30.83 -17.59
C GLU A 718 -22.63 -31.26 -18.02
N GLY A 719 -21.62 -30.98 -17.17
CA GLY A 719 -20.23 -31.37 -17.38
C GLY A 719 -19.94 -32.85 -17.07
N ASP A 720 -18.67 -33.23 -17.21
CA ASP A 720 -18.22 -34.56 -16.78
C ASP A 720 -18.38 -34.69 -15.25
N PRO A 721 -18.87 -35.83 -14.73
CA PRO A 721 -18.97 -36.05 -13.29
C PRO A 721 -17.62 -35.87 -12.60
N THR A 722 -17.62 -35.20 -11.46
CA THR A 722 -16.45 -34.98 -10.60
C THR A 722 -16.71 -35.53 -9.19
N ASP A 723 -15.65 -35.80 -8.43
CA ASP A 723 -15.75 -36.14 -7.00
C ASP A 723 -15.85 -34.90 -6.09
N THR A 724 -15.67 -33.70 -6.64
CA THR A 724 -15.83 -32.41 -5.95
C THR A 724 -16.77 -31.49 -6.73
N TYR A 725 -17.76 -30.90 -6.07
CA TYR A 725 -18.75 -30.03 -6.70
C TYR A 725 -19.39 -29.07 -5.68
N PRO A 726 -19.75 -27.84 -6.10
CA PRO A 726 -20.44 -26.90 -5.22
C PRO A 726 -21.92 -27.27 -5.04
N PHE A 727 -22.45 -26.93 -3.87
CA PHE A 727 -23.88 -26.93 -3.57
C PHE A 727 -24.20 -25.78 -2.60
N VAL A 728 -25.47 -25.39 -2.54
CA VAL A 728 -25.94 -24.29 -1.68
C VAL A 728 -27.13 -24.76 -0.85
N LEU A 729 -27.10 -24.47 0.46
CA LEU A 729 -28.20 -24.70 1.38
C LEU A 729 -28.74 -23.38 1.92
N ASN A 730 -30.04 -23.26 2.11
CA ASN A 730 -30.61 -22.19 2.91
C ASN A 730 -30.26 -22.42 4.40
N ALA A 731 -29.66 -21.43 5.07
CA ALA A 731 -29.16 -21.60 6.43
C ALA A 731 -30.26 -21.78 7.49
N GLU A 732 -31.48 -21.29 7.24
CA GLU A 732 -32.60 -21.40 8.18
C GLU A 732 -33.37 -22.71 8.02
N THR A 733 -33.55 -23.18 6.79
CA THR A 733 -34.41 -24.32 6.46
C THR A 733 -33.65 -25.60 6.10
N TYR A 734 -32.35 -25.49 5.86
CA TYR A 734 -31.44 -26.55 5.41
C TYR A 734 -31.79 -27.13 4.03
N VAL A 735 -32.68 -26.47 3.29
CA VAL A 735 -33.10 -26.89 1.95
C VAL A 735 -31.97 -26.63 0.96
N ILE A 736 -31.76 -27.57 0.05
CA ILE A 736 -30.83 -27.43 -1.08
C ILE A 736 -31.43 -26.45 -2.09
N GLU A 737 -30.75 -25.32 -2.30
CA GLU A 737 -31.12 -24.29 -3.27
C GLU A 737 -30.45 -24.51 -4.63
N ALA A 738 -29.24 -25.07 -4.64
CA ALA A 738 -28.50 -25.44 -5.85
C ALA A 738 -27.60 -26.65 -5.59
N HIS A 739 -27.38 -27.50 -6.60
CA HIS A 739 -26.54 -28.69 -6.46
C HIS A 739 -25.81 -29.04 -7.76
N GLY A 740 -24.53 -28.66 -7.85
CA GLY A 740 -23.74 -28.72 -9.08
C GLY A 740 -23.44 -30.11 -9.63
N ALA A 741 -23.68 -31.19 -8.87
CA ALA A 741 -23.61 -32.57 -9.41
C ALA A 741 -24.98 -33.21 -9.70
N ASN A 742 -26.08 -32.66 -9.19
CA ASN A 742 -27.41 -33.28 -9.29
C ASN A 742 -28.54 -32.29 -8.91
N PRO A 743 -28.95 -31.39 -9.82
CA PRO A 743 -30.00 -30.41 -9.57
C PRO A 743 -31.37 -31.01 -9.25
N ALA A 744 -31.59 -32.31 -9.51
CA ALA A 744 -32.82 -32.98 -9.12
C ALA A 744 -33.01 -33.09 -7.59
N ARG A 745 -31.98 -32.74 -6.80
CA ARG A 745 -32.05 -32.66 -5.33
C ARG A 745 -32.46 -31.30 -4.81
N ASN A 746 -32.62 -30.28 -5.66
CA ASN A 746 -33.07 -28.97 -5.21
C ASN A 746 -34.46 -29.10 -4.57
N GLY A 747 -34.63 -28.54 -3.38
CA GLY A 747 -35.82 -28.74 -2.54
C GLY A 747 -35.73 -29.88 -1.52
N ASP A 748 -34.73 -30.77 -1.61
CA ASP A 748 -34.44 -31.75 -0.55
C ASP A 748 -33.73 -31.10 0.64
N ILE A 749 -33.70 -31.79 1.79
CA ILE A 749 -32.91 -31.37 2.96
C ILE A 749 -31.44 -31.77 2.80
N GLY A 750 -30.53 -30.83 3.04
CA GLY A 750 -29.09 -31.04 3.00
C GLY A 750 -28.59 -31.97 4.12
N VAL A 751 -28.04 -33.12 3.73
CA VAL A 751 -27.46 -34.08 4.68
C VAL A 751 -26.12 -33.63 5.27
N ALA A 752 -25.45 -32.65 4.65
CA ALA A 752 -24.22 -32.05 5.15
C ALA A 752 -24.38 -31.34 6.51
N LEU A 753 -25.61 -31.09 6.94
CA LEU A 753 -25.96 -30.57 8.26
C LEU A 753 -26.70 -31.60 9.12
N THR A 754 -27.62 -32.36 8.50
CA THR A 754 -28.59 -33.20 9.23
C THR A 754 -28.12 -34.61 9.51
N GLU A 755 -27.15 -35.12 8.74
CA GLU A 755 -26.55 -36.46 8.90
C GLU A 755 -25.02 -36.39 9.09
N ALA A 756 -24.52 -35.22 9.47
CA ALA A 756 -23.13 -34.99 9.78
C ALA A 756 -22.69 -35.68 11.09
N ASP A 757 -21.38 -35.77 11.26
CA ASP A 757 -20.72 -36.22 12.48
C ASP A 757 -20.94 -35.28 13.68
N ARG A 758 -21.36 -34.04 13.40
CA ARG A 758 -21.69 -32.98 14.36
C ARG A 758 -23.14 -32.54 14.24
N THR A 759 -23.68 -31.89 15.28
CA THR A 759 -25.05 -31.37 15.21
C THR A 759 -25.13 -30.15 14.28
N ALA A 760 -26.28 -29.95 13.64
CA ALA A 760 -26.51 -28.76 12.81
C ALA A 760 -26.35 -27.45 13.61
N GLU A 761 -26.70 -27.44 14.90
CA GLU A 761 -26.51 -26.29 15.79
C GLU A 761 -25.03 -25.96 15.97
N ASP A 762 -24.18 -26.98 16.21
CA ASP A 762 -22.73 -26.78 16.33
C ASP A 762 -22.09 -26.32 15.02
N ILE A 763 -22.55 -26.86 13.88
CA ILE A 763 -22.04 -26.47 12.55
C ILE A 763 -22.42 -25.01 12.27
N LEU A 764 -23.67 -24.61 12.51
CA LEU A 764 -24.11 -23.23 12.29
C LEU A 764 -23.39 -22.25 13.21
N ALA A 765 -23.19 -22.60 14.49
CA ALA A 765 -22.43 -21.77 15.41
C ALA A 765 -20.98 -21.56 14.93
N ASP A 766 -20.33 -22.60 14.39
CA ASP A 766 -18.99 -22.47 13.81
C ASP A 766 -18.99 -21.63 12.53
N LEU A 767 -20.00 -21.75 11.69
CA LEU A 767 -20.16 -20.95 10.48
C LEU A 767 -20.39 -19.46 10.78
N GLU A 768 -21.07 -19.14 11.89
CA GLU A 768 -21.24 -17.75 12.34
C GLU A 768 -19.98 -17.18 13.00
N ALA A 769 -19.17 -18.04 13.64
CA ALA A 769 -17.98 -17.63 14.39
C ALA A 769 -16.70 -17.60 13.55
N ASN A 770 -16.62 -18.44 12.52
CA ASN A 770 -15.42 -18.69 11.73
C ASN A 770 -15.71 -18.51 10.23
N ARG A 771 -14.65 -18.54 9.42
CA ARG A 771 -14.75 -18.45 7.94
C ARG A 771 -15.53 -19.58 7.27
N GLY A 772 -15.74 -20.67 8.00
CA GLY A 772 -16.22 -21.93 7.48
C GLY A 772 -15.90 -23.06 8.45
N THR A 773 -16.43 -24.24 8.17
CA THR A 773 -16.17 -25.44 8.97
C THR A 773 -16.19 -26.69 8.11
N TRP A 774 -15.45 -27.71 8.56
CA TRP A 774 -15.54 -29.05 8.01
C TRP A 774 -16.76 -29.80 8.58
N SER A 775 -17.38 -30.61 7.72
CA SER A 775 -18.47 -31.54 8.05
C SER A 775 -18.20 -32.89 7.38
N HIS A 776 -18.43 -33.99 8.11
CA HIS A 776 -18.21 -35.35 7.63
C HIS A 776 -19.51 -36.15 7.65
N TYR A 777 -19.85 -36.76 6.52
CA TYR A 777 -21.09 -37.54 6.38
C TYR A 777 -20.94 -38.61 5.30
N THR A 778 -21.90 -39.52 5.22
CA THR A 778 -21.96 -40.51 4.12
C THR A 778 -22.79 -39.95 2.98
N PHE A 779 -22.30 -40.04 1.75
CA PHE A 779 -23.05 -39.60 0.58
C PHE A 779 -22.71 -40.39 -0.67
N VAL A 780 -23.61 -40.37 -1.65
CA VAL A 780 -23.38 -41.02 -2.94
C VAL A 780 -22.31 -40.25 -3.71
N ASN A 781 -21.24 -40.95 -4.11
CA ASN A 781 -20.18 -40.40 -4.96
C ASN A 781 -20.65 -40.40 -6.43
N PRO A 782 -20.69 -39.25 -7.12
CA PRO A 782 -21.12 -39.18 -8.52
C PRO A 782 -20.28 -40.02 -9.48
N LEU A 783 -19.00 -40.25 -9.16
CA LEU A 783 -18.10 -41.05 -9.98
C LEU A 783 -18.36 -42.55 -9.88
N THR A 784 -18.66 -43.04 -8.68
CA THR A 784 -18.79 -44.49 -8.40
C THR A 784 -20.25 -44.95 -8.32
N GLY A 785 -21.16 -44.03 -7.98
CA GLY A 785 -22.55 -44.34 -7.66
C GLY A 785 -22.74 -45.03 -6.31
N GLU A 786 -21.67 -45.16 -5.51
CA GLU A 786 -21.69 -45.83 -4.20
C GLU A 786 -21.76 -44.82 -3.04
N GLU A 787 -22.31 -45.24 -1.91
CA GLU A 787 -22.28 -44.46 -0.66
C GLU A 787 -20.89 -44.54 -0.03
N GLU A 788 -20.25 -43.38 0.09
CA GLU A 788 -18.87 -43.22 0.57
C GLU A 788 -18.80 -42.13 1.64
N GLN A 789 -17.75 -42.14 2.46
CA GLN A 789 -17.49 -41.05 3.40
C GLN A 789 -17.06 -39.81 2.63
N LYS A 790 -17.70 -38.68 2.91
CA LYS A 790 -17.45 -37.38 2.28
C LYS A 790 -17.04 -36.37 3.34
N ARG A 791 -15.92 -35.68 3.10
CA ARG A 791 -15.45 -34.53 3.89
C ARG A 791 -15.81 -33.28 3.11
N THR A 792 -16.53 -32.35 3.73
CA THR A 792 -17.09 -31.16 3.08
C THR A 792 -16.70 -29.90 3.82
N TRP A 793 -16.20 -28.91 3.10
CA TRP A 793 -16.03 -27.54 3.60
C TRP A 793 -17.34 -26.79 3.41
N LEU A 794 -17.79 -26.09 4.44
CA LEU A 794 -18.98 -25.25 4.45
C LEU A 794 -18.59 -23.81 4.78
N SER A 795 -19.21 -22.84 4.13
CA SER A 795 -19.06 -21.41 4.42
C SER A 795 -20.42 -20.70 4.35
N LEU A 796 -20.68 -19.78 5.28
CA LEU A 796 -21.94 -19.04 5.38
C LEU A 796 -21.77 -17.65 4.74
N HIS A 797 -22.66 -17.32 3.81
CA HIS A 797 -22.71 -16.02 3.14
C HIS A 797 -24.16 -15.66 2.82
N ASP A 798 -24.60 -14.46 3.22
CA ASP A 798 -25.94 -13.91 2.94
C ASP A 798 -27.12 -14.86 3.26
N GLY A 799 -27.04 -15.58 4.39
CA GLY A 799 -28.07 -16.53 4.81
C GLY A 799 -28.07 -17.87 4.06
N TYR A 800 -27.06 -18.11 3.22
CA TYR A 800 -26.84 -19.36 2.51
C TYR A 800 -25.53 -20.03 2.92
N ILE A 801 -25.54 -21.36 2.96
CA ILE A 801 -24.37 -22.18 3.25
C ILE A 801 -23.88 -22.77 1.93
N PHE A 802 -22.73 -22.29 1.47
CA PHE A 802 -22.03 -22.79 0.31
C PHE A 802 -21.13 -23.96 0.74
N GLY A 803 -21.16 -25.05 -0.02
CA GLY A 803 -20.43 -26.25 0.34
C GLY A 803 -19.84 -26.99 -0.85
N SER A 804 -18.71 -27.64 -0.62
CA SER A 804 -18.09 -28.60 -1.55
C SER A 804 -17.29 -29.60 -0.73
N GLY A 805 -17.02 -30.78 -1.29
CA GLY A 805 -16.32 -31.83 -0.56
C GLY A 805 -15.78 -32.91 -1.48
N TYR A 806 -14.94 -33.77 -0.93
CA TYR A 806 -14.36 -34.92 -1.63
C TYR A 806 -14.67 -36.24 -0.91
N TYR A 807 -14.61 -37.33 -1.66
CA TYR A 807 -14.95 -38.66 -1.20
C TYR A 807 -13.73 -39.51 -0.84
N ASN A 808 -13.97 -40.51 0.01
CA ASN A 808 -13.02 -41.52 0.48
C ASN A 808 -11.77 -40.92 1.13
N PHE A 809 -11.94 -40.52 2.39
CA PHE A 809 -10.85 -40.23 3.33
C PHE A 809 -10.71 -41.32 4.40
N ASN A 810 -11.18 -42.55 4.19
CA ASN A 810 -10.98 -43.61 5.19
C ASN A 810 -9.80 -44.52 4.85
N VAL A 811 -8.74 -44.32 5.63
CA VAL A 811 -7.71 -45.30 5.95
C VAL A 811 -8.39 -46.51 6.58
N THR A 812 -8.31 -47.68 5.93
CA THR A 812 -8.51 -48.94 6.65
C THR A 812 -7.41 -49.08 7.70
N ARG A 813 -7.85 -49.14 8.97
CA ARG A 813 -7.12 -49.49 10.20
C ARG A 813 -6.08 -50.59 10.06
#